data_AF-A0A1G8FBN8-F1
#
_entry.id   AF-A0A1G8FBN8-F1
#
_cell.length_a   1.000
_cell.length_b   1.000
_cell.length_c   1.000
_cell.angle_alpha   90.00
_cell.angle_beta   90.00
_cell.angle_gamma   90.00
#
_symmetry.space_group_name_H-M   'P 1'
#
loop_
_entity.id
_entity.type
_entity.pdbx_description
1 polymer ?
#
loop_
_entity_poly.entity_id
_entity_poly.type
_entity_poly.pdbx_seq_one_letter_code
_entity_poly.pdbx_strand_id
1 'polypeptide(L)'
;MVTEGNGSGQPGEVSDHKAGGATHTVVVALNDLEALTIVRLVRHLGEQRRNHTIRPTPKVLTHGWSARGALSTEEVSELADTVVLVEMSQPAVRRRIEASGRTVMLVDHHIYADGNGNILDHRNALSSLEQLLLLLDVDMAQLPEDLRQDIPLVAANDRGFIPELAAVAKALGKTVEACVRDIRRRDLTIARLAAENAPHDLEAFDPEKAPWKEECKKTQYSIADACAVLSQALNSHRGAGEPPQEKEASGDEKWHPQARWLDLDGVPWPGGSPRLLLAQVPVEHRWVMADAVYKLAQEEQDHDLSQTLEMLLVFGTGHDKGGPTPRLVEFSGGRSRRDQVAQWFSPEVRAAWPDGIGRLVCYAGGGDSAYFGAEDRLGGQSKALSDLVGKLLDDLLTGNRRVTAWRTTFCQALFLGDRLDREVDRVETTDAGGCAKPPMSALKERVLKSLNDRRAEAPEGGKPGLVPIEDADRDYFLPHLRDLVAPRLTTWEEAQEALREGHAMVSVDLPTEGLSLSVHRQGYREQLSLPLCDLRLHFLYNDVVMVEWTLEQTPAEPALTKEGKKDFKNVNWPDLLDPGHPILGRPLGQVVEFNGKLRFTHSTMESEEGEQSARTTLTFHNKEETHTLEHGKAISRTPFEGWFLGLLCHALGLEPADFEGPEASPGGPWVRALFDDRARVLTSVVVAGGQPTTPAGKADWEVMLARLSTVEPYGNGHAYDSRFALKEFRRGLYTRYREWGSWYAATAHSFMFVGTDGEPSREMIHRRHMPTMYRRMFLISQGYVAVLGAFALEVNDALKAAKESPTRAEQEAALTGFYHYLHRGQLHFTNHIWFEQVSSQVQGRELFEFMSRQTGCQAEYRMVRDEIEQMQAFLAAEEDARKNDKVIEEERRERTLATIALPFALLFALLGSQEVADHFFLWPLMSLAVTSLGFDAAWTWVLASVVALAGSVLVGLAVAPDLLRKSPGLGGLLGHGAREWQAAKRIFSLPFSFPDLRTSAQLALLALVVLAWIIGITFQAGDLIDLGESTDRPAMSDGPLEGGEEAPSAI
;
A
#
# COMPACT_ATOMS: atom_id res chain seq x y z
N MET A 1 -52.28 -5.45 -40.73
CA MET A 1 -53.71 -5.19 -40.97
C MET A 1 -53.90 -5.05 -42.46
N VAL A 2 -54.60 -6.02 -43.05
CA VAL A 2 -54.86 -6.14 -44.49
C VAL A 2 -56.25 -5.61 -44.74
N THR A 3 -56.39 -4.71 -45.70
CA THR A 3 -57.67 -4.37 -46.31
C THR A 3 -57.45 -4.26 -47.81
N GLU A 4 -58.10 -5.17 -48.53
CA GLU A 4 -58.17 -5.28 -49.98
C GLU A 4 -59.12 -4.24 -50.54
N GLY A 5 -58.70 -3.56 -51.60
CA GLY A 5 -59.54 -2.68 -52.41
C GLY A 5 -59.39 -3.04 -53.88
N ASN A 6 -60.37 -3.79 -54.40
CA ASN A 6 -60.51 -4.10 -55.82
C ASN A 6 -61.01 -2.86 -56.58
N GLY A 7 -60.18 -2.35 -57.49
CA GLY A 7 -60.53 -1.30 -58.44
C GLY A 7 -60.09 -1.67 -59.85
N SER A 8 -61.06 -2.06 -60.68
CA SER A 8 -60.89 -2.31 -62.11
C SER A 8 -60.73 -0.98 -62.88
N GLY A 9 -59.50 -0.65 -63.26
CA GLY A 9 -59.16 0.47 -64.14
C GLY A 9 -58.62 -0.04 -65.49
N GLN A 10 -59.11 0.56 -66.57
CA GLN A 10 -58.76 0.30 -67.97
C GLN A 10 -57.24 0.39 -68.24
N PRO A 11 -56.71 -0.28 -69.29
CA PRO A 11 -55.34 -0.09 -69.74
C PRO A 11 -55.19 1.31 -70.35
N GLY A 12 -54.86 2.29 -69.51
CA GLY A 12 -54.37 3.58 -69.95
C GLY A 12 -53.03 3.39 -70.66
N GLU A 13 -52.85 4.13 -71.75
CA GLU A 13 -51.61 4.23 -72.51
C GLU A 13 -50.40 4.24 -71.55
N VAL A 14 -49.49 3.28 -71.76
CA VAL A 14 -48.16 3.30 -71.17
C VAL A 14 -47.47 4.53 -71.73
N SER A 15 -47.61 5.66 -71.03
CA SER A 15 -46.74 6.81 -71.23
C SER A 15 -45.32 6.30 -71.17
N ASP A 16 -44.52 6.57 -72.21
CA ASP A 16 -43.08 6.34 -72.24
C ASP A 16 -42.53 6.51 -70.84
N HIS A 17 -42.10 5.39 -70.23
CA HIS A 17 -41.45 5.42 -68.93
C HIS A 17 -40.30 6.40 -69.06
N LYS A 18 -40.47 7.61 -68.51
CA LYS A 18 -39.40 8.57 -68.28
C LYS A 18 -38.22 7.75 -67.79
N ALA A 19 -37.14 7.73 -68.58
CA ALA A 19 -35.94 6.97 -68.31
C ALA A 19 -35.65 7.04 -66.80
N GLY A 20 -35.83 5.90 -66.11
CA GLY A 20 -36.01 5.89 -64.65
C GLY A 20 -34.89 6.66 -63.96
N GLY A 21 -35.26 7.82 -63.38
CA GLY A 21 -34.34 8.77 -62.75
C GLY A 21 -33.54 8.14 -61.61
N ALA A 22 -32.55 8.88 -61.11
CA ALA A 22 -31.80 8.48 -59.94
C ALA A 22 -32.77 8.22 -58.77
N THR A 23 -32.64 7.07 -58.12
CA THR A 23 -33.46 6.78 -56.93
C THR A 23 -32.86 7.38 -55.68
N HIS A 24 -31.54 7.63 -55.68
CA HIS A 24 -30.80 8.19 -54.56
C HIS A 24 -29.85 9.29 -55.06
N THR A 25 -29.64 10.34 -54.26
CA THR A 25 -28.55 11.30 -54.47
C THR A 25 -27.60 11.24 -53.30
N VAL A 26 -26.33 10.94 -53.56
CA VAL A 26 -25.28 10.92 -52.53
C VAL A 26 -24.61 12.29 -52.55
N VAL A 27 -24.87 13.10 -51.53
CA VAL A 27 -24.24 14.40 -51.34
C VAL A 27 -23.01 14.21 -50.48
N VAL A 28 -21.85 14.57 -51.00
CA VAL A 28 -20.56 14.38 -50.35
C VAL A 28 -19.70 15.62 -50.56
N ALA A 29 -19.03 16.06 -49.49
CA ALA A 29 -18.03 17.12 -49.59
C ALA A 29 -16.70 16.51 -50.02
N LEU A 30 -16.09 17.00 -51.10
CA LEU A 30 -14.84 16.44 -51.60
C LEU A 30 -13.65 17.00 -50.82
N ASN A 31 -13.44 16.45 -49.63
CA ASN A 31 -12.47 16.88 -48.63
C ASN A 31 -11.24 15.99 -48.54
N ASP A 32 -11.33 14.71 -48.87
CA ASP A 32 -10.24 13.73 -48.71
C ASP A 32 -10.34 12.58 -49.73
N LEU A 33 -9.48 11.56 -49.58
CA LEU A 33 -9.48 10.40 -50.47
C LEU A 33 -10.71 9.51 -50.29
N GLU A 34 -11.31 9.47 -49.10
CA GLU A 34 -12.52 8.70 -48.88
C GLU A 34 -13.69 9.28 -49.66
N ALA A 35 -13.91 10.59 -49.55
CA ALA A 35 -14.92 11.30 -50.32
C ALA A 35 -14.75 11.11 -51.84
N LEU A 36 -13.51 11.19 -52.34
CA LEU A 36 -13.22 10.93 -53.76
C LEU A 36 -13.58 9.49 -54.15
N THR A 37 -13.25 8.53 -53.29
CA THR A 37 -13.53 7.10 -53.52
C THR A 37 -15.04 6.84 -53.53
N ILE A 38 -15.79 7.51 -52.64
CA ILE A 38 -17.27 7.51 -52.63
C ILE A 38 -17.82 8.06 -53.95
N VAL A 39 -17.30 9.19 -54.46
CA VAL A 39 -17.74 9.75 -55.75
C VAL A 39 -17.50 8.76 -56.89
N ARG A 40 -16.32 8.14 -56.95
CA ARG A 40 -15.98 7.13 -57.98
C ARG A 40 -16.89 5.90 -57.90
N LEU A 41 -17.12 5.40 -56.70
CA LEU A 41 -18.04 4.29 -56.44
C LEU A 41 -19.45 4.62 -56.94
N VAL A 42 -20.00 5.75 -56.53
CA VAL A 42 -21.37 6.16 -56.89
C VAL A 42 -21.52 6.36 -58.40
N ARG A 43 -20.51 6.91 -59.09
CA ARG A 43 -20.52 7.03 -60.56
C ARG A 43 -20.56 5.68 -61.24
N HIS A 44 -19.70 4.75 -60.79
CA HIS A 44 -19.64 3.41 -61.34
C HIS A 44 -20.99 2.70 -61.23
N LEU A 45 -21.63 2.75 -60.04
CA LEU A 45 -22.96 2.20 -59.83
C LEU A 45 -24.02 2.89 -60.70
N GLY A 46 -23.90 4.21 -60.85
CA GLY A 46 -24.75 5.03 -61.71
C GLY A 46 -24.60 4.74 -63.21
N GLU A 47 -23.52 4.12 -63.66
CA GLU A 47 -23.31 3.65 -65.04
C GLU A 47 -23.86 2.23 -65.26
N GLN A 48 -23.80 1.38 -64.22
CA GLN A 48 -24.30 0.00 -64.20
C GLN A 48 -25.85 -0.12 -64.16
N ARG A 49 -26.59 0.93 -64.57
CA ARG A 49 -28.04 1.20 -64.35
C ARG A 49 -29.03 0.05 -64.60
N ARG A 50 -28.62 -1.01 -65.29
CA ARG A 50 -29.48 -2.15 -65.66
C ARG A 50 -29.62 -3.21 -64.57
N ASN A 51 -28.69 -3.28 -63.60
CA ASN A 51 -28.61 -4.43 -62.69
C ASN A 51 -28.92 -4.11 -61.20
N HIS A 52 -29.12 -2.84 -60.83
CA HIS A 52 -29.35 -2.45 -59.44
C HIS A 52 -30.70 -1.77 -59.22
N THR A 53 -31.33 -2.11 -58.09
CA THR A 53 -32.56 -1.50 -57.57
C THR A 53 -32.32 -0.06 -57.12
N ILE A 54 -31.10 0.22 -56.64
CA ILE A 54 -30.65 1.54 -56.18
C ILE A 54 -29.79 2.17 -57.30
N ARG A 55 -30.14 3.39 -57.70
CA ARG A 55 -29.45 4.16 -58.76
C ARG A 55 -28.95 5.47 -58.18
N PRO A 56 -27.77 5.47 -57.57
CA PRO A 56 -27.25 6.65 -56.91
C PRO A 56 -26.59 7.60 -57.93
N THR A 57 -26.72 8.90 -57.71
CA THR A 57 -25.95 9.94 -58.43
C THR A 57 -25.21 10.81 -57.42
N PRO A 58 -23.93 11.15 -57.64
CA PRO A 58 -23.20 11.99 -56.69
C PRO A 58 -23.54 13.46 -56.91
N LYS A 59 -23.75 14.21 -55.83
CA LYS A 59 -23.76 15.68 -55.81
C LYS A 59 -22.55 16.11 -54.98
N VAL A 60 -21.49 16.48 -55.69
CA VAL A 60 -20.21 16.84 -55.08
C VAL A 60 -20.25 18.30 -54.62
N LEU A 61 -19.89 18.52 -53.36
CA LEU A 61 -19.67 19.86 -52.82
C LEU A 61 -18.18 20.15 -52.84
N THR A 62 -17.77 21.21 -53.53
CA THR A 62 -16.36 21.60 -53.70
C THR A 62 -15.80 22.42 -52.53
N HIS A 63 -16.63 22.76 -51.56
CA HIS A 63 -16.20 23.47 -50.37
C HIS A 63 -15.78 22.44 -49.30
N GLY A 64 -14.58 22.59 -48.72
CA GLY A 64 -14.01 21.64 -47.74
C GLY A 64 -14.81 21.49 -46.43
N TRP A 65 -14.25 20.82 -45.41
CA TRP A 65 -14.84 20.46 -44.09
C TRP A 65 -15.73 21.51 -43.39
N SER A 66 -15.62 22.78 -43.79
CA SER A 66 -16.44 23.87 -43.29
C SER A 66 -17.64 24.21 -44.16
N ALA A 67 -18.02 23.39 -45.16
CA ALA A 67 -19.02 23.64 -46.20
C ALA A 67 -20.35 24.15 -45.63
N ARG A 68 -20.36 25.44 -45.30
CA ARG A 68 -21.52 26.32 -45.23
C ARG A 68 -21.99 26.65 -46.65
N GLY A 69 -21.45 25.96 -47.66
CA GLY A 69 -22.04 25.82 -48.99
C GLY A 69 -23.41 25.19 -48.81
N ALA A 70 -24.36 26.05 -48.48
CA ALA A 70 -25.72 25.65 -48.28
C ALA A 70 -26.24 25.32 -49.68
N LEU A 71 -26.61 24.05 -49.91
CA LEU A 71 -27.30 23.65 -51.14
C LEU A 71 -28.38 24.70 -51.43
N SER A 72 -28.29 25.33 -52.60
CA SER A 72 -29.28 26.34 -53.00
C SER A 72 -30.66 25.69 -53.06
N THR A 73 -31.72 26.48 -52.98
CA THR A 73 -33.08 25.94 -53.11
C THR A 73 -33.25 25.20 -54.45
N GLU A 74 -32.63 25.71 -55.51
CA GLU A 74 -32.56 25.09 -56.82
C GLU A 74 -31.80 23.76 -56.76
N GLU A 75 -30.60 23.73 -56.15
CA GLU A 75 -29.83 22.48 -56.01
C GLU A 75 -30.57 21.42 -55.18
N VAL A 76 -31.30 21.83 -54.13
CA VAL A 76 -32.14 20.93 -53.35
C VAL A 76 -33.27 20.37 -54.23
N SER A 77 -33.86 21.20 -55.10
CA SER A 77 -34.94 20.77 -56.00
C SER A 77 -34.50 19.75 -57.06
N GLU A 78 -33.20 19.66 -57.35
CA GLU A 78 -32.60 18.70 -58.29
C GLU A 78 -32.27 17.34 -57.66
N LEU A 79 -32.27 17.22 -56.32
CA LEU A 79 -31.93 15.97 -55.64
C LEU A 79 -33.03 14.91 -55.83
N ALA A 80 -32.67 13.64 -55.77
CA ALA A 80 -33.61 12.52 -55.75
C ALA A 80 -34.51 12.50 -54.49
N ASP A 81 -35.52 11.64 -54.49
CA ASP A 81 -36.45 11.49 -53.36
C ASP A 81 -35.74 11.01 -52.08
N THR A 82 -34.70 10.20 -52.22
CA THR A 82 -33.81 9.80 -51.13
C THR A 82 -32.45 10.45 -51.30
N VAL A 83 -31.97 11.13 -50.26
CA VAL A 83 -30.68 11.82 -50.23
C VAL A 83 -29.81 11.21 -49.14
N VAL A 84 -28.62 10.76 -49.51
CA VAL A 84 -27.61 10.29 -48.57
C VAL A 84 -26.62 11.43 -48.34
N LEU A 85 -26.60 11.98 -47.15
CA LEU A 85 -25.62 12.97 -46.71
C LEU A 85 -24.42 12.23 -46.13
N VAL A 86 -23.24 12.42 -46.73
CA VAL A 86 -21.99 11.83 -46.28
C VAL A 86 -21.16 12.90 -45.57
N GLU A 87 -20.92 12.71 -44.27
CA GLU A 87 -20.10 13.58 -43.40
C GLU A 87 -20.54 15.04 -43.37
N MET A 88 -21.83 15.27 -43.57
CA MET A 88 -22.44 16.59 -43.50
C MET A 88 -23.17 16.77 -42.18
N SER A 89 -22.44 17.20 -41.16
CA SER A 89 -22.94 17.33 -39.79
C SER A 89 -23.91 18.49 -39.56
N GLN A 90 -24.15 19.37 -40.54
CA GLN A 90 -24.98 20.56 -40.35
C GLN A 90 -26.47 20.21 -40.29
N PRO A 91 -27.14 20.32 -39.11
CA PRO A 91 -28.56 19.99 -39.01
C PRO A 91 -29.44 20.93 -39.86
N ALA A 92 -28.92 22.10 -40.25
CA ALA A 92 -29.61 23.04 -41.12
C ALA A 92 -29.73 22.53 -42.57
N VAL A 93 -28.68 21.88 -43.10
CA VAL A 93 -28.70 21.31 -44.46
C VAL A 93 -29.69 20.16 -44.53
N ARG A 94 -29.60 19.23 -43.57
CA ARG A 94 -30.57 18.13 -43.42
C ARG A 94 -32.01 18.63 -43.36
N ARG A 95 -32.31 19.57 -42.44
CA ARG A 95 -33.67 20.13 -42.30
C ARG A 95 -34.17 20.81 -43.56
N ARG A 96 -33.29 21.47 -44.32
CA ARG A 96 -33.66 22.10 -45.60
C ARG A 96 -34.05 21.08 -46.66
N ILE A 97 -33.30 19.98 -46.77
CA ILE A 97 -33.60 18.90 -47.72
C ILE A 97 -34.89 18.19 -47.31
N GLU A 98 -35.06 17.86 -46.03
CA GLU A 98 -36.29 17.25 -45.50
C GLU A 98 -37.51 18.16 -45.73
N ALA A 99 -37.37 19.48 -45.55
CA ALA A 99 -38.44 20.45 -45.81
C ALA A 99 -38.87 20.52 -47.29
N SER A 100 -38.06 20.00 -48.21
CA SER A 100 -38.40 19.89 -49.64
C SER A 100 -39.18 18.61 -49.98
N GLY A 101 -39.53 17.79 -48.98
CA GLY A 101 -40.28 16.53 -49.15
C GLY A 101 -39.40 15.30 -49.40
N ARG A 102 -38.08 15.40 -49.21
CA ARG A 102 -37.12 14.32 -49.45
C ARG A 102 -36.78 13.55 -48.18
N THR A 103 -36.46 12.27 -48.33
CA THR A 103 -35.94 11.42 -47.26
C THR A 103 -34.44 11.61 -47.14
N VAL A 104 -33.93 11.92 -45.95
CA VAL A 104 -32.49 12.10 -45.73
C VAL A 104 -31.93 10.95 -44.89
N MET A 105 -30.88 10.32 -45.40
CA MET A 105 -30.05 9.35 -44.70
C MET A 105 -28.71 9.98 -44.39
N LEU A 106 -28.24 9.87 -43.15
CA LEU A 106 -26.94 10.39 -42.75
C LEU A 106 -25.96 9.22 -42.66
N VAL A 107 -24.82 9.37 -43.32
CA VAL A 107 -23.67 8.49 -43.23
C VAL A 107 -22.53 9.33 -42.69
N ASP A 108 -22.04 8.99 -41.51
CA ASP A 108 -21.02 9.74 -40.79
C ASP A 108 -20.42 8.85 -39.70
N HIS A 109 -19.22 9.17 -39.23
CA HIS A 109 -18.56 8.46 -38.14
C HIS A 109 -18.02 9.40 -37.04
N HIS A 110 -18.26 10.71 -37.16
CA HIS A 110 -17.60 11.74 -36.38
C HIS A 110 -18.42 12.19 -35.15
N ILE A 111 -17.77 12.92 -34.26
CA ILE A 111 -18.42 13.76 -33.24
C ILE A 111 -18.14 15.22 -33.58
N TYR A 112 -19.19 16.03 -33.57
CA TYR A 112 -19.08 17.48 -33.76
C TYR A 112 -19.59 18.21 -32.53
N ALA A 113 -19.01 19.38 -32.27
CA ALA A 113 -19.66 20.38 -31.45
C ALA A 113 -19.88 21.66 -32.26
N ASP A 114 -21.12 22.13 -32.27
CA ASP A 114 -21.44 23.41 -32.90
C ASP A 114 -20.98 24.60 -32.04
N GLY A 115 -21.06 25.82 -32.60
CA GLY A 115 -20.69 27.05 -31.89
C GLY A 115 -21.60 27.42 -30.71
N ASN A 116 -22.67 26.66 -30.46
CA ASN A 116 -23.51 26.77 -29.27
C ASN A 116 -23.18 25.69 -28.23
N GLY A 117 -22.21 24.81 -28.52
CA GLY A 117 -21.83 23.68 -27.67
C GLY A 117 -22.75 22.47 -27.79
N ASN A 118 -23.68 22.41 -28.75
CA ASN A 118 -24.47 21.21 -28.99
C ASN A 118 -23.58 20.13 -29.61
N ILE A 119 -23.66 18.91 -29.07
CA ILE A 119 -22.90 17.77 -29.53
C ILE A 119 -23.74 16.97 -30.53
N LEU A 120 -23.14 16.65 -31.66
CA LEU A 120 -23.68 15.71 -32.64
C LEU A 120 -22.75 14.50 -32.67
N ASP A 121 -23.13 13.43 -31.98
CA ASP A 121 -22.38 12.17 -31.94
C ASP A 121 -22.93 11.23 -33.02
N HIS A 122 -22.16 11.08 -34.10
CA HIS A 122 -22.46 10.15 -35.20
C HIS A 122 -21.45 9.01 -35.26
N ARG A 123 -20.78 8.69 -34.14
CA ARG A 123 -19.75 7.64 -34.13
C ARG A 123 -20.25 6.31 -34.68
N ASN A 124 -19.47 5.77 -35.61
CA ASN A 124 -19.63 4.43 -36.15
C ASN A 124 -18.28 3.69 -36.07
N ALA A 125 -18.30 2.36 -36.07
CA ALA A 125 -17.06 1.58 -36.21
C ALA A 125 -16.60 1.49 -37.68
N LEU A 126 -17.54 1.67 -38.60
CA LEU A 126 -17.32 1.66 -40.04
C LEU A 126 -17.00 3.06 -40.55
N SER A 127 -16.12 3.13 -41.54
CA SER A 127 -15.85 4.35 -42.31
C SER A 127 -17.11 4.82 -43.07
N SER A 128 -17.17 6.07 -43.52
CA SER A 128 -18.33 6.55 -44.28
C SER A 128 -18.49 5.80 -45.61
N LEU A 129 -17.38 5.41 -46.24
CA LEU A 129 -17.34 4.55 -47.43
C LEU A 129 -17.90 3.14 -47.15
N GLU A 130 -17.53 2.53 -46.02
CA GLU A 130 -18.05 1.21 -45.63
C GLU A 130 -19.56 1.25 -45.32
N GLN A 131 -20.01 2.28 -44.60
CA GLN A 131 -21.43 2.50 -44.35
C GLN A 131 -22.22 2.67 -45.65
N LEU A 132 -21.64 3.38 -46.63
CA LEU A 132 -22.28 3.58 -47.92
C LEU A 132 -22.35 2.29 -48.75
N LEU A 133 -21.31 1.44 -48.73
CA LEU A 133 -21.33 0.13 -49.39
C LEU A 133 -22.47 -0.75 -48.85
N LEU A 134 -22.66 -0.76 -47.53
CA LEU A 134 -23.76 -1.48 -46.88
C LEU A 134 -25.12 -0.87 -47.26
N LEU A 135 -25.22 0.46 -47.24
CA LEU A 135 -26.46 1.16 -47.54
C LEU A 135 -26.92 0.95 -48.99
N LEU A 136 -25.98 0.90 -49.92
CA LEU A 136 -26.24 0.74 -51.35
C LEU A 136 -26.24 -0.74 -51.79
N ASP A 137 -26.08 -1.69 -50.86
CA ASP A 137 -26.02 -3.14 -51.12
C ASP A 137 -25.01 -3.52 -52.21
N VAL A 138 -23.78 -3.02 -52.06
CA VAL A 138 -22.72 -3.17 -53.06
C VAL A 138 -21.93 -4.46 -52.82
N ASP A 139 -21.94 -5.34 -53.82
CA ASP A 139 -21.05 -6.50 -53.87
C ASP A 139 -19.65 -6.09 -54.36
N MET A 140 -18.67 -6.13 -53.46
CA MET A 140 -17.26 -5.82 -53.74
C MET A 140 -16.66 -6.64 -54.89
N ALA A 141 -17.19 -7.83 -55.17
CA ALA A 141 -16.71 -8.68 -56.28
C ALA A 141 -17.10 -8.13 -57.67
N GLN A 142 -18.11 -7.26 -57.74
CA GLN A 142 -18.61 -6.67 -58.99
C GLN A 142 -17.94 -5.33 -59.31
N LEU A 143 -17.16 -4.79 -58.38
CA LEU A 143 -16.47 -3.53 -58.56
C LEU A 143 -15.23 -3.68 -59.47
N PRO A 144 -14.87 -2.62 -60.20
CA PRO A 144 -13.60 -2.52 -60.92
C PRO A 144 -12.42 -2.82 -60.00
N GLU A 145 -11.36 -3.39 -60.58
CA GLU A 145 -10.19 -3.86 -59.82
C GLU A 145 -9.57 -2.76 -58.95
N ASP A 146 -9.46 -1.54 -59.49
CA ASP A 146 -8.94 -0.38 -58.81
C ASP A 146 -9.78 -0.03 -57.57
N LEU A 147 -11.11 0.01 -57.69
CA LEU A 147 -12.00 0.26 -56.54
C LEU A 147 -11.95 -0.89 -55.53
N ARG A 148 -11.96 -2.14 -56.00
CA ARG A 148 -11.90 -3.34 -55.16
C ARG A 148 -10.64 -3.38 -54.31
N GLN A 149 -9.52 -2.88 -54.83
CA GLN A 149 -8.25 -2.79 -54.12
C GLN A 149 -8.11 -1.53 -53.25
N ASP A 150 -8.63 -0.38 -53.70
CA ASP A 150 -8.51 0.89 -52.98
C ASP A 150 -9.45 0.95 -51.76
N ILE A 151 -10.71 0.54 -51.92
CA ILE A 151 -11.77 0.71 -50.89
C ILE A 151 -11.34 0.20 -49.51
N PRO A 152 -10.82 -1.03 -49.33
CA PRO A 152 -10.44 -1.51 -47.99
C PRO A 152 -9.32 -0.68 -47.35
N LEU A 153 -8.40 -0.15 -48.16
CA LEU A 153 -7.29 0.66 -47.68
C LEU A 153 -7.73 2.09 -47.36
N VAL A 154 -8.57 2.69 -48.20
CA VAL A 154 -9.11 4.03 -47.98
C VAL A 154 -10.02 4.05 -46.75
N ALA A 155 -10.89 3.06 -46.60
CA ALA A 155 -11.72 2.89 -45.41
C ALA A 155 -10.88 2.67 -44.14
N ALA A 156 -9.78 1.89 -44.24
CA ALA A 156 -8.86 1.68 -43.12
C ALA A 156 -8.13 2.96 -42.71
N ASN A 157 -7.70 3.76 -43.69
CA ASN A 157 -7.10 5.08 -43.45
C ASN A 157 -8.05 6.02 -42.72
N ASP A 158 -9.32 6.01 -43.12
CA ASP A 158 -10.34 6.88 -42.54
C ASP A 158 -10.74 6.43 -41.12
N ARG A 159 -10.96 5.12 -40.91
CA ARG A 159 -11.38 4.61 -39.59
C ARG A 159 -10.27 4.60 -38.54
N GLY A 160 -9.01 4.46 -38.94
CA GLY A 160 -7.93 4.14 -38.00
C GLY A 160 -6.57 4.74 -38.35
N PHE A 161 -6.53 5.66 -39.32
CA PHE A 161 -5.31 6.32 -39.79
C PHE A 161 -4.24 5.31 -40.24
N ILE A 162 -2.96 5.64 -39.99
CA ILE A 162 -1.81 4.81 -40.37
C ILE A 162 -1.82 3.42 -39.71
N PRO A 163 -2.11 3.23 -38.41
CA PRO A 163 -2.15 1.91 -37.77
C PRO A 163 -3.05 0.90 -38.46
N GLU A 164 -4.28 1.31 -38.72
CA GLU A 164 -5.28 0.43 -39.31
C GLU A 164 -5.03 0.22 -40.81
N LEU A 165 -4.60 1.26 -41.52
CA LEU A 165 -4.12 1.17 -42.90
C LEU A 165 -2.96 0.17 -43.02
N ALA A 166 -2.00 0.21 -42.10
CA ALA A 166 -0.87 -0.71 -42.06
C ALA A 166 -1.33 -2.15 -41.77
N ALA A 167 -2.27 -2.34 -40.83
CA ALA A 167 -2.84 -3.65 -40.52
C ALA A 167 -3.59 -4.26 -41.72
N VAL A 168 -4.41 -3.47 -42.42
CA VAL A 168 -5.11 -3.93 -43.64
C VAL A 168 -4.15 -4.17 -44.79
N ALA A 169 -3.16 -3.31 -45.00
CA ALA A 169 -2.13 -3.53 -46.02
C ALA A 169 -1.40 -4.87 -45.80
N LYS A 170 -1.05 -5.17 -44.54
CA LYS A 170 -0.46 -6.45 -44.14
C LYS A 170 -1.40 -7.63 -44.40
N ALA A 171 -2.68 -7.50 -44.04
CA ALA A 171 -3.69 -8.54 -44.27
C ALA A 171 -3.92 -8.83 -45.76
N LEU A 172 -3.78 -7.82 -46.62
CA LEU A 172 -3.86 -7.94 -48.08
C LEU A 172 -2.55 -8.43 -48.73
N GLY A 173 -1.51 -8.75 -47.94
CA GLY A 173 -0.22 -9.19 -48.46
C GLY A 173 0.55 -8.11 -49.21
N LYS A 174 0.22 -6.83 -48.99
CA LYS A 174 0.92 -5.68 -49.59
C LYS A 174 2.11 -5.27 -48.72
N THR A 175 3.12 -4.65 -49.33
CA THR A 175 4.22 -4.02 -48.59
C THR A 175 3.66 -2.86 -47.77
N VAL A 176 3.62 -3.01 -46.45
CA VAL A 176 3.00 -2.04 -45.51
C VAL A 176 3.47 -0.61 -45.78
N GLU A 177 4.78 -0.38 -45.78
CA GLU A 177 5.36 0.95 -45.97
C GLU A 177 4.97 1.59 -47.32
N ALA A 178 5.09 0.85 -48.41
CA ALA A 178 4.77 1.36 -49.75
C ALA A 178 3.27 1.68 -49.89
N CYS A 179 2.42 0.83 -49.30
CA CYS A 179 0.97 0.98 -49.33
C CYS A 179 0.50 2.17 -48.49
N VAL A 180 0.99 2.28 -47.25
CA VAL A 180 0.72 3.42 -46.35
C VAL A 180 1.15 4.72 -47.04
N ARG A 181 2.38 4.78 -47.53
CA ARG A 181 2.92 5.96 -48.21
C ARG A 181 2.10 6.39 -49.43
N ASP A 182 1.59 5.46 -50.22
CA ASP A 182 0.78 5.80 -51.39
C ASP A 182 -0.59 6.37 -51.01
N ILE A 183 -1.34 5.66 -50.17
CA ILE A 183 -2.69 6.06 -49.74
C ILE A 183 -2.64 7.39 -49.00
N ARG A 184 -1.73 7.55 -48.04
CA ARG A 184 -1.55 8.81 -47.29
C ARG A 184 -1.17 9.98 -48.19
N ARG A 185 -0.25 9.78 -49.14
CA ARG A 185 0.14 10.83 -50.09
C ARG A 185 -1.04 11.30 -50.94
N ARG A 186 -1.86 10.37 -51.43
CA ARG A 186 -3.07 10.69 -52.21
C ARG A 186 -4.08 11.47 -51.35
N ASP A 187 -4.35 10.96 -50.16
CA ASP A 187 -5.26 11.56 -49.18
C ASP A 187 -4.89 12.99 -48.81
N LEU A 188 -3.64 13.20 -48.38
CA LEU A 188 -3.14 14.51 -48.00
C LEU A 188 -3.10 15.50 -49.16
N THR A 189 -2.88 15.01 -50.38
CA THR A 189 -2.91 15.88 -51.57
C THR A 189 -4.31 16.39 -51.83
N ILE A 190 -5.32 15.53 -51.73
CA ILE A 190 -6.73 15.93 -51.89
C ILE A 190 -7.13 16.88 -50.75
N ALA A 191 -6.82 16.54 -49.50
CA ALA A 191 -7.14 17.37 -48.32
C ALA A 191 -6.53 18.77 -48.40
N ARG A 192 -5.25 18.88 -48.77
CA ARG A 192 -4.58 20.17 -48.94
C ARG A 192 -5.24 21.01 -50.04
N LEU A 193 -5.47 20.42 -51.22
CA LEU A 193 -6.05 21.14 -52.36
C LEU A 193 -7.50 21.57 -52.11
N ALA A 194 -8.30 20.72 -51.44
CA ALA A 194 -9.65 21.04 -51.02
C ALA A 194 -9.67 22.22 -50.03
N ALA A 195 -8.74 22.25 -49.07
CA ALA A 195 -8.64 23.35 -48.11
C ALA A 195 -8.15 24.66 -48.73
N GLU A 196 -7.26 24.59 -49.72
CA GLU A 196 -6.75 25.74 -50.47
C GLU A 196 -7.79 26.33 -51.46
N ASN A 197 -8.95 25.66 -51.64
CA ASN A 197 -9.90 25.94 -52.72
C ASN A 197 -9.19 26.01 -54.09
N ALA A 198 -8.25 25.09 -54.31
CA ALA A 198 -7.46 25.10 -55.53
C ALA A 198 -8.37 24.92 -56.77
N PRO A 199 -8.05 25.54 -57.92
CA PRO A 199 -8.89 25.52 -59.11
C PRO A 199 -8.92 24.16 -59.84
N HIS A 200 -8.43 23.10 -59.20
CA HIS A 200 -8.34 21.79 -59.80
C HIS A 200 -9.64 21.01 -59.67
N ASP A 201 -10.02 20.30 -60.73
CA ASP A 201 -11.13 19.36 -60.69
C ASP A 201 -10.72 18.10 -59.93
N LEU A 202 -10.89 18.12 -58.60
CA LEU A 202 -10.52 17.01 -57.72
C LEU A 202 -11.19 15.68 -58.10
N GLU A 203 -12.30 15.71 -58.84
CA GLU A 203 -12.94 14.49 -59.33
C GLU A 203 -12.13 13.78 -60.42
N ALA A 204 -11.31 14.53 -61.16
CA ALA A 204 -10.39 14.04 -62.18
C ALA A 204 -9.02 13.64 -61.58
N PHE A 205 -8.90 13.53 -60.25
CA PHE A 205 -7.67 13.17 -59.56
C PHE A 205 -7.17 11.78 -60.00
N ASP A 206 -5.99 11.79 -60.62
CA ASP A 206 -5.24 10.60 -61.02
C ASP A 206 -3.78 10.84 -60.64
N PRO A 207 -3.24 10.17 -59.61
CA PRO A 207 -1.92 10.47 -59.05
C PRO A 207 -0.76 10.28 -60.06
N GLU A 208 -0.99 9.59 -61.18
CA GLU A 208 0.02 9.37 -62.21
C GLU A 208 -0.03 10.37 -63.38
N LYS A 209 -1.09 11.19 -63.47
CA LYS A 209 -1.26 12.18 -64.54
C LYS A 209 -0.95 13.61 -64.05
N ALA A 210 -0.48 14.46 -64.96
CA ALA A 210 -0.38 15.89 -64.67
C ALA A 210 -1.79 16.51 -64.59
N PRO A 211 -2.05 17.47 -63.68
CA PRO A 211 -1.10 18.09 -62.74
C PRO A 211 -0.91 17.33 -61.41
N TRP A 212 -1.73 16.31 -61.13
CA TRP A 212 -1.78 15.62 -59.84
C TRP A 212 -0.47 14.96 -59.42
N LYS A 213 0.29 14.42 -60.37
CA LYS A 213 1.62 13.87 -60.10
C LYS A 213 2.57 14.90 -59.49
N GLU A 214 2.46 16.16 -59.90
CA GLU A 214 3.25 17.26 -59.35
C GLU A 214 2.74 17.67 -57.97
N GLU A 215 1.42 17.70 -57.77
CA GLU A 215 0.81 17.97 -56.46
C GLU A 215 1.15 16.88 -55.43
N CYS A 216 1.11 15.60 -55.81
CA CYS A 216 1.54 14.47 -54.98
C CYS A 216 3.03 14.58 -54.60
N LYS A 217 3.88 15.06 -55.52
CA LYS A 217 5.30 15.33 -55.22
C LYS A 217 5.45 16.48 -54.24
N LYS A 218 4.69 17.58 -54.40
CA LYS A 218 4.69 18.70 -53.44
C LYS A 218 4.31 18.21 -52.04
N THR A 219 3.24 17.43 -51.92
CA THR A 219 2.83 16.81 -50.65
C THR A 219 3.95 15.96 -50.05
N GLN A 220 4.63 15.13 -50.85
CA GLN A 220 5.78 14.34 -50.39
C GLN A 220 6.94 15.22 -49.90
N TYR A 221 7.24 16.33 -50.59
CA TYR A 221 8.23 17.30 -50.14
C TYR A 221 7.79 17.96 -48.82
N SER A 222 6.52 18.32 -48.67
CA SER A 222 5.98 18.87 -47.42
C SER A 222 6.09 17.89 -46.25
N ILE A 223 5.86 16.59 -46.45
CA ILE A 223 6.10 15.57 -45.41
C ILE A 223 7.59 15.55 -45.03
N ALA A 224 8.50 15.54 -46.01
CA ALA A 224 9.93 15.55 -45.73
C ALA A 224 10.40 16.82 -44.99
N ASP A 225 9.85 17.97 -45.36
CA ASP A 225 10.12 19.25 -44.70
C ASP A 225 9.57 19.26 -43.26
N ALA A 226 8.34 18.78 -43.05
CA ALA A 226 7.76 18.60 -41.71
C ALA A 226 8.58 17.62 -40.83
N CYS A 227 9.09 16.52 -41.41
CA CYS A 227 10.02 15.62 -40.70
C CYS A 227 11.29 16.36 -40.28
N ALA A 228 11.86 17.19 -41.15
CA ALA A 228 13.06 17.96 -40.83
C ALA A 228 12.81 18.98 -39.71
N VAL A 229 11.68 19.68 -39.77
CA VAL A 229 11.22 20.62 -38.73
C VAL A 229 11.02 19.90 -37.38
N LEU A 230 10.37 18.74 -37.39
CA LEU A 230 10.12 17.96 -36.17
C LEU A 230 11.41 17.35 -35.61
N SER A 231 12.29 16.81 -36.46
CA SER A 231 13.59 16.29 -36.04
C SER A 231 14.46 17.42 -35.46
N GLN A 232 14.45 18.62 -36.04
CA GLN A 232 15.10 19.79 -35.46
C GLN A 232 14.51 20.13 -34.09
N ALA A 233 13.18 20.14 -33.96
CA ALA A 233 12.50 20.42 -32.70
C ALA A 233 12.88 19.42 -31.59
N LEU A 234 12.90 18.12 -31.90
CA LEU A 234 13.30 17.05 -30.98
C LEU A 234 14.80 17.10 -30.61
N ASN A 235 15.67 17.47 -31.56
CA ASN A 235 17.11 17.50 -31.36
C ASN A 235 17.60 18.79 -30.68
N SER A 236 16.81 19.87 -30.71
CA SER A 236 17.14 21.15 -30.06
C SER A 236 17.50 21.01 -28.57
N HIS A 237 17.03 19.94 -27.94
CA HIS A 237 17.23 19.64 -26.53
C HIS A 237 18.39 18.68 -26.23
N ARG A 238 18.84 17.88 -27.20
CA ARG A 238 19.88 16.85 -26.96
C ARG A 238 21.28 17.43 -26.75
N GLY A 239 21.51 18.69 -27.16
CA GLY A 239 22.81 19.36 -27.08
C GLY A 239 23.04 20.23 -25.84
N ALA A 240 22.08 20.31 -24.90
CA ALA A 240 22.05 21.30 -23.82
C ALA A 240 23.04 21.07 -22.64
N GLY A 241 24.22 20.49 -22.90
CA GLY A 241 25.32 20.53 -21.93
C GLY A 241 25.89 21.93 -21.73
N GLU A 242 25.70 22.83 -22.71
CA GLU A 242 26.02 24.24 -22.60
C GLU A 242 24.72 25.05 -22.66
N PRO A 243 24.43 25.92 -21.66
CA PRO A 243 23.29 26.84 -21.76
C PRO A 243 23.44 27.64 -23.05
N PRO A 244 22.36 27.86 -23.82
CA PRO A 244 22.43 28.65 -25.04
C PRO A 244 23.11 29.96 -24.70
N GLN A 245 24.33 30.19 -25.25
CA GLN A 245 25.07 31.44 -25.06
C GLN A 245 24.08 32.57 -25.31
N GLU A 246 23.91 33.47 -24.33
CA GLU A 246 23.00 34.62 -24.38
C GLU A 246 23.07 35.24 -25.76
N LYS A 247 22.13 34.86 -26.63
CA LYS A 247 22.10 35.37 -27.99
C LYS A 247 21.74 36.83 -27.83
N GLU A 248 22.66 37.69 -28.25
CA GLU A 248 22.49 39.13 -28.28
C GLU A 248 21.07 39.46 -28.72
N ALA A 249 20.39 40.30 -27.92
CA ALA A 249 18.99 40.70 -28.07
C ALA A 249 18.72 41.52 -29.35
N SER A 250 19.10 40.99 -30.53
CA SER A 250 18.62 41.49 -31.81
C SER A 250 17.13 41.18 -31.86
N GLY A 251 16.29 42.22 -31.86
CA GLY A 251 14.83 42.17 -31.65
C GLY A 251 13.97 41.38 -32.65
N ASP A 252 14.56 40.45 -33.40
CA ASP A 252 13.91 39.48 -34.27
C ASP A 252 14.17 38.06 -33.73
N GLU A 253 13.65 37.74 -32.54
CA GLU A 253 13.60 36.36 -32.05
C GLU A 253 12.71 35.54 -32.99
N LYS A 254 13.35 34.85 -33.92
CA LYS A 254 12.68 33.92 -34.82
C LYS A 254 12.13 32.78 -33.96
N TRP A 255 10.81 32.61 -33.96
CA TRP A 255 10.16 31.50 -33.31
C TRP A 255 10.74 30.15 -33.79
N HIS A 256 10.97 29.23 -32.85
CA HIS A 256 11.51 27.90 -33.11
C HIS A 256 10.49 26.82 -32.72
N PRO A 257 10.28 25.81 -33.57
CA PRO A 257 9.44 24.66 -33.23
C PRO A 257 10.06 23.89 -32.05
N GLN A 258 9.20 23.33 -31.22
CA GLN A 258 9.59 22.59 -30.02
C GLN A 258 8.83 21.27 -29.97
N ALA A 259 9.49 20.18 -29.59
CA ALA A 259 8.84 18.88 -29.54
C ALA A 259 9.52 18.00 -28.49
N ARG A 260 8.71 17.18 -27.82
CA ARG A 260 9.17 16.26 -26.79
C ARG A 260 8.33 15.00 -26.75
N TRP A 261 9.01 13.85 -26.70
CA TRP A 261 8.39 12.60 -26.33
C TRP A 261 8.17 12.55 -24.82
N LEU A 262 6.93 12.37 -24.40
CA LEU A 262 6.52 12.13 -23.03
C LEU A 262 6.20 10.64 -22.92
N ASP A 263 7.01 9.89 -22.18
CA ASP A 263 6.68 8.48 -21.86
C ASP A 263 5.32 8.46 -21.18
N LEU A 264 4.42 7.52 -21.54
CA LEU A 264 3.09 7.41 -20.91
C LEU A 264 3.07 6.47 -19.69
N ASP A 265 4.06 5.59 -19.62
CA ASP A 265 4.21 4.60 -18.55
C ASP A 265 5.02 5.13 -17.36
N GLY A 266 5.05 6.43 -17.09
CA GLY A 266 5.64 7.01 -15.88
C GLY A 266 7.15 6.89 -15.77
N VAL A 267 7.76 5.95 -16.50
CA VAL A 267 9.14 5.52 -16.35
C VAL A 267 9.70 5.12 -17.72
N PRO A 268 10.92 5.56 -18.08
CA PRO A 268 11.47 5.31 -19.40
C PRO A 268 11.73 3.81 -19.62
N TRP A 269 10.90 3.17 -20.45
CA TRP A 269 11.12 1.79 -20.89
C TRP A 269 11.77 1.74 -22.28
N PRO A 270 12.75 0.85 -22.51
CA PRO A 270 13.46 0.74 -23.79
C PRO A 270 12.66 0.00 -24.87
N GLY A 271 11.56 -0.69 -24.52
CA GLY A 271 10.86 -1.64 -25.39
C GLY A 271 9.51 -1.19 -25.98
N GLY A 272 9.32 0.08 -26.33
CA GLY A 272 8.10 0.52 -27.02
C GLY A 272 6.89 0.82 -26.12
N SER A 273 7.13 1.34 -24.91
CA SER A 273 6.03 1.91 -24.10
C SER A 273 5.25 2.94 -24.90
N PRO A 274 3.91 3.05 -24.69
CA PRO A 274 3.14 4.13 -25.25
C PRO A 274 3.82 5.48 -24.92
N ARG A 275 4.00 6.30 -25.94
CA ARG A 275 4.56 7.65 -25.83
C ARG A 275 3.55 8.63 -26.38
N LEU A 276 3.44 9.77 -25.71
CA LEU A 276 2.76 10.95 -26.23
C LEU A 276 3.81 11.89 -26.79
N LEU A 277 3.76 12.17 -28.09
CA LEU A 277 4.48 13.30 -28.65
C LEU A 277 3.73 14.58 -28.33
N LEU A 278 4.30 15.47 -27.52
CA LEU A 278 3.86 16.85 -27.44
C LEU A 278 4.72 17.68 -28.38
N ALA A 279 4.10 18.38 -29.34
CA ALA A 279 4.85 19.20 -30.27
C ALA A 279 4.15 20.52 -30.55
N GLN A 280 4.93 21.60 -30.55
CA GLN A 280 4.54 22.90 -31.03
C GLN A 280 5.21 23.17 -32.38
N VAL A 281 4.40 23.28 -33.42
CA VAL A 281 4.87 23.22 -34.82
C VAL A 281 4.20 24.28 -35.71
N PRO A 282 4.81 24.62 -36.86
CA PRO A 282 4.26 25.63 -37.75
C PRO A 282 2.94 25.17 -38.37
N VAL A 283 1.94 26.06 -38.46
CA VAL A 283 0.61 25.73 -38.98
C VAL A 283 0.61 25.32 -40.45
N GLU A 284 1.60 25.76 -41.23
CA GLU A 284 1.80 25.36 -42.63
C GLU A 284 2.03 23.85 -42.81
N HIS A 285 2.47 23.15 -41.76
CA HIS A 285 2.67 21.70 -41.79
C HIS A 285 1.47 20.89 -41.30
N ARG A 286 0.33 21.52 -40.94
CA ARG A 286 -0.79 20.81 -40.30
C ARG A 286 -1.23 19.54 -41.02
N TRP A 287 -1.29 19.59 -42.34
CA TRP A 287 -1.75 18.48 -43.17
C TRP A 287 -0.81 17.29 -43.18
N VAL A 288 0.49 17.51 -42.98
CA VAL A 288 1.53 16.49 -43.16
C VAL A 288 2.21 16.09 -41.87
N MET A 289 1.94 16.79 -40.76
CA MET A 289 2.68 16.62 -39.52
C MET A 289 2.46 15.24 -38.89
N ALA A 290 1.23 14.73 -38.82
CA ALA A 290 0.99 13.39 -38.27
C ALA A 290 1.76 12.30 -39.05
N ASP A 291 1.73 12.36 -40.39
CA ASP A 291 2.52 11.48 -41.26
C ASP A 291 4.03 11.65 -41.05
N ALA A 292 4.48 12.88 -40.83
CA ALA A 292 5.88 13.17 -40.50
C ALA A 292 6.30 12.57 -39.15
N VAL A 293 5.41 12.56 -38.15
CA VAL A 293 5.63 11.91 -36.84
C VAL A 293 5.81 10.41 -37.01
N TYR A 294 4.91 9.74 -37.74
CA TYR A 294 5.00 8.30 -37.98
C TYR A 294 6.26 7.92 -38.74
N LYS A 295 6.59 8.68 -39.79
CA LYS A 295 7.83 8.47 -40.55
C LYS A 295 9.07 8.62 -39.67
N LEU A 296 9.12 9.68 -38.85
CA LEU A 296 10.26 9.92 -37.95
C LEU A 296 10.37 8.83 -36.88
N ALA A 297 9.26 8.40 -36.29
CA ALA A 297 9.24 7.31 -35.32
C ALA A 297 9.70 5.98 -35.94
N GLN A 298 9.30 5.70 -37.18
CA GLN A 298 9.77 4.52 -37.92
C GLN A 298 11.29 4.60 -38.19
N GLU A 299 11.79 5.75 -38.67
CA GLU A 299 13.20 5.95 -39.03
C GLU A 299 14.14 6.00 -37.80
N GLU A 300 13.72 6.62 -36.69
CA GLU A 300 14.58 6.84 -35.52
C GLU A 300 14.36 5.83 -34.38
N GLN A 301 13.20 5.18 -34.31
CA GLN A 301 12.80 4.33 -33.17
C GLN A 301 12.34 2.91 -33.57
N ASP A 302 12.46 2.54 -34.85
CA ASP A 302 12.01 1.25 -35.38
C ASP A 302 10.52 0.98 -35.08
N HIS A 303 9.70 2.04 -35.12
CA HIS A 303 8.28 1.96 -34.79
C HIS A 303 7.50 1.12 -35.82
N ASP A 304 6.72 0.15 -35.34
CA ASP A 304 5.79 -0.62 -36.17
C ASP A 304 4.60 0.27 -36.56
N LEU A 305 4.46 0.56 -37.84
CA LEU A 305 3.37 1.41 -38.36
C LEU A 305 1.96 0.89 -38.01
N SER A 306 1.80 -0.39 -37.68
CA SER A 306 0.52 -0.96 -37.20
C SER A 306 0.20 -0.64 -35.74
N GLN A 307 1.16 -0.08 -34.99
CA GLN A 307 0.97 0.40 -33.63
C GLN A 307 0.61 1.89 -33.62
N THR A 308 -0.28 2.29 -32.72
CA THR A 308 -0.67 3.68 -32.59
C THR A 308 0.42 4.51 -31.90
N LEU A 309 0.64 5.72 -32.41
CA LEU A 309 1.39 6.77 -31.72
C LEU A 309 0.39 7.76 -31.14
N GLU A 310 0.52 8.07 -29.85
CA GLU A 310 -0.23 9.18 -29.28
C GLU A 310 0.53 10.48 -29.58
N MET A 311 -0.17 11.50 -30.06
CA MET A 311 0.42 12.80 -30.32
C MET A 311 -0.57 13.92 -30.02
N LEU A 312 -0.07 14.99 -29.42
CA LEU A 312 -0.75 16.27 -29.21
C LEU A 312 0.05 17.36 -29.90
N LEU A 313 -0.45 17.80 -31.05
CA LEU A 313 0.16 18.77 -31.93
C LEU A 313 -0.49 20.13 -31.72
N VAL A 314 0.31 21.14 -31.42
CA VAL A 314 -0.12 22.52 -31.26
C VAL A 314 0.45 23.35 -32.39
N PHE A 315 -0.42 23.77 -33.30
CA PHE A 315 -0.03 24.53 -34.48
C PHE A 315 -0.11 26.02 -34.19
N GLY A 316 0.98 26.74 -34.45
CA GLY A 316 1.07 28.18 -34.21
C GLY A 316 1.62 28.96 -35.40
N THR A 317 1.52 30.29 -35.31
CA THR A 317 2.16 31.24 -36.23
C THR A 317 3.28 31.97 -35.50
N GLY A 318 4.49 31.99 -36.06
CA GLY A 318 5.69 32.55 -35.42
C GLY A 318 5.87 34.08 -35.54
N HIS A 319 4.82 34.84 -35.84
CA HIS A 319 4.93 36.26 -36.20
C HIS A 319 4.63 37.26 -35.06
N ASP A 320 4.16 36.81 -33.90
CA ASP A 320 3.79 37.70 -32.81
C ASP A 320 4.92 37.83 -31.78
N LYS A 321 5.16 39.06 -31.30
CA LYS A 321 6.22 39.40 -30.31
C LYS A 321 6.06 38.73 -28.93
N GLY A 322 5.09 37.83 -28.76
CA GLY A 322 4.76 37.15 -27.50
C GLY A 322 4.95 35.64 -27.54
N GLY A 323 5.69 35.14 -28.52
CA GLY A 323 5.81 33.71 -28.79
C GLY A 323 4.69 33.19 -29.71
N PRO A 324 4.69 31.88 -29.96
CA PRO A 324 3.75 31.24 -30.88
C PRO A 324 2.32 31.39 -30.39
N THR A 325 1.47 31.97 -31.23
CA THR A 325 0.03 32.09 -31.01
C THR A 325 -0.65 30.80 -31.49
N PRO A 326 -1.16 29.90 -30.61
CA PRO A 326 -1.85 28.69 -31.07
C PRO A 326 -3.04 29.06 -31.96
N ARG A 327 -3.17 28.34 -33.08
CA ARG A 327 -4.25 28.47 -34.06
C ARG A 327 -5.08 27.21 -34.20
N LEU A 328 -4.45 26.07 -33.97
CA LEU A 328 -5.05 24.75 -34.12
C LEU A 328 -4.38 23.79 -33.14
N VAL A 329 -5.16 22.88 -32.59
CA VAL A 329 -4.69 21.78 -31.73
C VAL A 329 -5.25 20.49 -32.32
N GLU A 330 -4.39 19.49 -32.47
CA GLU A 330 -4.77 18.16 -32.92
C GLU A 330 -4.25 17.12 -31.94
N PHE A 331 -5.12 16.24 -31.48
CA PHE A 331 -4.76 15.03 -30.75
C PHE A 331 -5.09 13.81 -31.60
N SER A 332 -4.15 12.88 -31.69
CA SER A 332 -4.35 11.56 -32.28
C SER A 332 -3.95 10.50 -31.26
N GLY A 333 -4.82 9.51 -31.03
CA GLY A 333 -4.61 8.45 -30.06
C GLY A 333 -5.24 7.13 -30.47
N GLY A 334 -4.85 6.06 -29.76
CA GLY A 334 -5.30 4.70 -30.04
C GLY A 334 -6.76 4.44 -29.63
N ARG A 335 -7.23 3.23 -29.95
CA ARG A 335 -8.59 2.77 -29.63
C ARG A 335 -8.97 2.92 -28.16
N SER A 336 -8.02 2.72 -27.26
CA SER A 336 -8.18 2.92 -25.81
C SER A 336 -8.57 4.35 -25.42
N ARG A 337 -8.30 5.33 -26.28
CA ARG A 337 -8.61 6.76 -26.06
C ARG A 337 -9.94 7.19 -26.66
N ARG A 338 -10.61 6.35 -27.44
CA ARG A 338 -11.87 6.69 -28.14
C ARG A 338 -12.94 7.24 -27.21
N ASP A 339 -13.14 6.58 -26.07
CA ASP A 339 -14.14 7.02 -25.10
C ASP A 339 -13.72 8.29 -24.37
N GLN A 340 -12.42 8.47 -24.11
CA GLN A 340 -11.89 9.69 -23.50
C GLN A 340 -12.07 10.90 -24.42
N VAL A 341 -11.79 10.74 -25.73
CA VAL A 341 -12.06 11.79 -26.73
C VAL A 341 -13.54 12.12 -26.77
N ALA A 342 -14.43 11.13 -26.77
CA ALA A 342 -15.87 11.40 -26.72
C ALA A 342 -16.30 12.13 -25.44
N GLN A 343 -15.70 11.80 -24.30
CA GLN A 343 -15.96 12.47 -23.03
C GLN A 343 -15.54 13.95 -23.05
N TRP A 344 -14.50 14.34 -23.79
CA TRP A 344 -14.15 15.76 -23.99
C TRP A 344 -15.25 16.57 -24.65
N PHE A 345 -16.13 15.94 -25.42
CA PHE A 345 -17.28 16.63 -26.01
C PHE A 345 -18.43 16.77 -25.03
N SER A 346 -18.54 15.93 -24.00
CA SER A 346 -19.68 15.94 -23.06
C SER A 346 -19.95 17.34 -22.47
N PRO A 347 -21.23 17.74 -22.28
CA PRO A 347 -21.54 19.07 -21.78
C PRO A 347 -20.91 19.32 -20.40
N GLU A 348 -20.82 18.30 -19.56
CA GLU A 348 -20.25 18.39 -18.22
C GLU A 348 -18.75 18.67 -18.24
N VAL A 349 -17.99 18.00 -19.13
CA VAL A 349 -16.54 18.23 -19.27
C VAL A 349 -16.28 19.59 -19.92
N ARG A 350 -17.06 19.96 -20.94
CA ARG A 350 -16.95 21.27 -21.60
C ARG A 350 -17.33 22.43 -20.70
N ALA A 351 -18.21 22.23 -19.73
CA ALA A 351 -18.52 23.26 -18.73
C ALA A 351 -17.31 23.59 -17.82
N ALA A 352 -16.36 22.66 -17.68
CA ALA A 352 -15.11 22.88 -16.94
C ALA A 352 -13.99 23.47 -17.81
N TRP A 353 -14.24 23.69 -19.10
CA TRP A 353 -13.28 24.28 -20.00
C TRP A 353 -13.20 25.81 -19.84
N PRO A 354 -12.02 26.41 -20.09
CA PRO A 354 -11.82 27.85 -20.10
C PRO A 354 -12.84 28.66 -20.93
N ASP A 355 -13.10 29.89 -20.49
CA ASP A 355 -13.92 30.85 -21.22
C ASP A 355 -13.42 31.04 -22.67
N GLY A 356 -14.34 31.11 -23.62
CA GLY A 356 -14.05 31.31 -25.04
C GLY A 356 -14.02 30.03 -25.88
N ILE A 357 -13.93 28.84 -25.27
CA ILE A 357 -13.87 27.58 -26.02
C ILE A 357 -15.16 27.25 -26.78
N GLY A 358 -16.31 27.77 -26.34
CA GLY A 358 -17.57 27.67 -27.11
C GLY A 358 -17.48 28.24 -28.54
N ARG A 359 -16.48 29.09 -28.83
CA ARG A 359 -16.24 29.66 -30.17
C ARG A 359 -15.29 28.83 -31.02
N LEU A 360 -14.57 27.88 -30.44
CA LEU A 360 -13.68 26.99 -31.17
C LEU A 360 -14.50 25.99 -31.97
N VAL A 361 -14.03 25.68 -33.18
CA VAL A 361 -14.59 24.57 -33.96
C VAL A 361 -13.93 23.30 -33.45
N CYS A 362 -14.68 22.46 -32.74
CA CYS A 362 -14.20 21.18 -32.23
C CYS A 362 -14.84 20.05 -33.02
N TYR A 363 -14.03 19.09 -33.44
CA TYR A 363 -14.45 17.88 -34.11
C TYR A 363 -13.60 16.72 -33.64
N ALA A 364 -14.19 15.53 -33.61
CA ALA A 364 -13.47 14.30 -33.41
C ALA A 364 -13.91 13.27 -34.44
N GLY A 365 -12.96 12.48 -34.91
CA GLY A 365 -13.16 11.50 -35.98
C GLY A 365 -12.29 10.28 -35.76
N GLY A 366 -12.44 9.31 -36.66
CA GLY A 366 -11.77 8.03 -36.56
C GLY A 366 -12.65 6.97 -35.93
N GLY A 367 -12.92 5.93 -36.71
CA GLY A 367 -13.63 4.73 -36.28
C GLY A 367 -12.97 4.02 -35.09
N ASP A 368 -11.90 3.25 -35.31
CA ASP A 368 -11.20 2.49 -34.28
C ASP A 368 -10.04 3.26 -33.62
N SER A 369 -9.64 4.42 -34.16
CA SER A 369 -8.73 5.38 -33.52
C SER A 369 -9.46 6.63 -33.06
N ALA A 370 -8.83 7.46 -32.23
CA ALA A 370 -9.44 8.69 -31.74
C ALA A 370 -8.66 9.91 -32.24
N TYR A 371 -9.32 10.79 -32.99
CA TYR A 371 -8.77 12.07 -33.42
C TYR A 371 -9.58 13.22 -32.80
N PHE A 372 -8.92 14.26 -32.32
CA PHE A 372 -9.56 15.49 -31.84
C PHE A 372 -8.89 16.70 -32.49
N GLY A 373 -9.66 17.49 -33.22
CA GLY A 373 -9.21 18.75 -33.80
C GLY A 373 -9.97 19.94 -33.21
N ALA A 374 -9.24 20.99 -32.85
CA ALA A 374 -9.81 22.26 -32.38
C ALA A 374 -9.14 23.45 -33.07
N GLU A 375 -9.92 24.29 -33.76
CA GLU A 375 -9.42 25.42 -34.57
C GLU A 375 -9.98 26.78 -34.11
N ASP A 376 -9.11 27.80 -33.99
CA ASP A 376 -9.49 29.20 -33.78
C ASP A 376 -9.59 29.94 -35.13
N ARG A 377 -10.75 29.81 -35.79
CA ARG A 377 -10.98 30.42 -37.11
C ARG A 377 -11.13 31.93 -37.10
N LEU A 378 -11.61 32.50 -36.00
CA LEU A 378 -11.88 33.94 -35.92
C LEU A 378 -10.67 34.73 -35.42
N GLY A 379 -9.67 34.04 -34.86
CA GLY A 379 -8.54 34.65 -34.20
C GLY A 379 -8.91 35.24 -32.84
N GLY A 380 -7.89 35.46 -32.01
CA GLY A 380 -8.05 36.07 -30.68
C GLY A 380 -8.51 35.09 -29.59
N GLN A 381 -8.54 33.78 -29.85
CA GLN A 381 -8.79 32.71 -28.87
C GLN A 381 -7.56 31.80 -28.69
N SER A 382 -6.37 32.27 -29.08
CA SER A 382 -5.12 31.55 -28.90
C SER A 382 -4.86 31.12 -27.45
N LYS A 383 -5.24 31.97 -26.49
CA LYS A 383 -5.23 31.64 -25.07
C LYS A 383 -6.19 30.49 -24.76
N ALA A 384 -7.40 30.48 -25.30
CA ALA A 384 -8.37 29.41 -25.08
C ALA A 384 -7.89 28.07 -25.66
N LEU A 385 -7.24 28.07 -26.83
CA LEU A 385 -6.58 26.89 -27.38
C LEU A 385 -5.42 26.42 -26.49
N SER A 386 -4.57 27.35 -26.03
CA SER A 386 -3.48 27.03 -25.10
C SER A 386 -4.00 26.41 -23.79
N ASP A 387 -5.05 26.99 -23.22
CA ASP A 387 -5.66 26.49 -21.99
C ASP A 387 -6.35 25.12 -22.24
N LEU A 388 -6.94 24.91 -23.42
CA LEU A 388 -7.46 23.60 -23.86
C LEU A 388 -6.34 22.54 -23.91
N VAL A 389 -5.17 22.85 -24.45
CA VAL A 389 -4.02 21.92 -24.44
C VAL A 389 -3.69 21.50 -23.01
N GLY A 390 -3.68 22.46 -22.06
CA GLY A 390 -3.52 22.16 -20.64
C GLY A 390 -4.57 21.18 -20.11
N LYS A 391 -5.85 21.37 -20.46
CA LYS A 391 -6.94 20.46 -20.08
C LYS A 391 -6.83 19.08 -20.69
N LEU A 392 -6.42 18.96 -21.95
CA LEU A 392 -6.17 17.65 -22.57
C LEU A 392 -5.02 16.93 -21.87
N LEU A 393 -3.94 17.66 -21.56
CA LEU A 393 -2.79 17.08 -20.85
C LEU A 393 -3.11 16.69 -19.40
N ASP A 394 -4.03 17.39 -18.73
CA ASP A 394 -4.54 16.98 -17.42
C ASP A 394 -5.14 15.56 -17.49
N ASP A 395 -5.85 15.24 -18.58
CA ASP A 395 -6.45 13.92 -18.80
C ASP A 395 -5.46 12.88 -19.36
N LEU A 396 -4.49 13.28 -20.18
CA LEU A 396 -3.55 12.38 -20.87
C LEU A 396 -2.33 11.99 -20.04
N LEU A 397 -1.83 12.92 -19.19
CA LEU A 397 -0.54 12.74 -18.52
C LEU A 397 -0.66 12.10 -17.14
N THR A 398 -1.79 11.56 -16.68
CA THR A 398 -2.00 11.12 -15.27
C THR A 398 -0.77 10.51 -14.57
N GLY A 399 -0.11 9.50 -15.15
CA GLY A 399 1.14 8.90 -14.64
C GLY A 399 2.44 9.69 -14.90
N ASN A 400 2.44 10.62 -15.85
CA ASN A 400 3.59 11.38 -16.37
C ASN A 400 3.57 12.84 -16.00
N ARG A 401 2.55 13.26 -15.24
CA ARG A 401 2.47 14.60 -14.69
C ARG A 401 3.77 14.89 -13.98
N ARG A 402 4.38 15.99 -14.37
CA ARG A 402 5.63 16.42 -13.77
C ARG A 402 5.37 16.80 -12.34
N VAL A 403 6.24 16.34 -11.45
CA VAL A 403 6.18 16.65 -10.05
C VAL A 403 7.00 17.91 -9.82
N THR A 404 6.35 18.91 -9.23
CA THR A 404 6.93 20.22 -8.96
C THR A 404 7.46 20.33 -7.53
N ALA A 405 6.98 19.46 -6.63
CA ALA A 405 7.51 19.29 -5.29
C ALA A 405 7.20 17.86 -4.82
N TRP A 406 8.18 17.21 -4.19
CA TRP A 406 8.06 15.83 -3.73
C TRP A 406 8.85 15.60 -2.46
N ARG A 407 8.23 14.93 -1.50
CA ARG A 407 8.86 14.48 -0.27
C ARG A 407 8.28 13.12 0.09
N THR A 408 9.14 12.15 0.36
CA THR A 408 8.73 10.87 0.93
C THR A 408 9.59 10.54 2.12
N THR A 409 8.92 10.33 3.24
CA THR A 409 9.49 9.90 4.50
C THR A 409 9.10 8.45 4.71
N PHE A 410 10.09 7.61 4.95
CA PHE A 410 9.90 6.21 5.30
C PHE A 410 10.22 6.04 6.78
N CYS A 411 9.53 5.12 7.45
CA CYS A 411 9.91 4.75 8.80
C CYS A 411 9.76 3.26 9.08
N GLN A 412 10.72 2.70 9.81
CA GLN A 412 10.70 1.33 10.29
C GLN A 412 10.85 1.34 11.81
N ALA A 413 9.92 0.67 12.50
CA ALA A 413 10.00 0.50 13.94
C ALA A 413 10.78 -0.75 14.32
N LEU A 414 11.59 -0.61 15.35
CA LEU A 414 12.47 -1.62 15.91
C LEU A 414 12.28 -1.69 17.42
N PHE A 415 12.41 -2.88 17.98
CA PHE A 415 12.48 -3.13 19.39
C PHE A 415 13.92 -3.43 19.78
N LEU A 416 14.47 -2.63 20.69
CA LEU A 416 15.82 -2.79 21.24
C LEU A 416 15.82 -3.49 22.60
N GLY A 417 14.66 -3.89 23.12
CA GLY A 417 14.56 -4.45 24.46
C GLY A 417 15.31 -5.77 24.57
N ASP A 418 15.96 -5.95 25.72
CA ASP A 418 16.67 -7.19 26.02
C ASP A 418 15.69 -8.35 26.07
N ARG A 419 16.19 -9.55 25.76
CA ARG A 419 15.36 -10.75 25.91
C ARG A 419 15.03 -10.90 27.39
N LEU A 420 13.78 -11.21 27.68
CA LEU A 420 13.37 -11.64 29.02
C LEU A 420 13.98 -13.04 29.27
N ASP A 421 15.25 -13.06 29.66
CA ASP A 421 16.01 -14.27 29.95
C ASP A 421 15.63 -14.83 31.32
N ARG A 422 16.00 -16.10 31.58
CA ARG A 422 15.73 -16.75 32.88
C ARG A 422 16.39 -16.04 34.06
N GLU A 423 17.46 -15.28 33.80
CA GLU A 423 18.17 -14.43 34.75
C GLU A 423 17.68 -12.98 34.71
N VAL A 424 16.38 -12.74 34.50
CA VAL A 424 15.79 -11.59 35.21
C VAL A 424 15.93 -11.91 36.69
N ASP A 425 17.13 -11.63 37.19
CA ASP A 425 17.50 -11.58 38.59
C ASP A 425 16.32 -10.93 39.27
N ARG A 426 15.70 -11.73 40.16
CA ARG A 426 14.61 -11.37 41.07
C ARG A 426 14.40 -9.89 40.98
N VAL A 427 13.42 -9.43 40.18
CA VAL A 427 12.99 -8.03 40.19
C VAL A 427 12.94 -7.70 41.66
N GLU A 428 13.93 -6.94 42.17
CA GLU A 428 14.11 -6.83 43.60
C GLU A 428 12.85 -6.11 44.01
N THR A 429 11.90 -6.87 44.54
CA THR A 429 10.73 -6.34 45.19
C THR A 429 11.35 -5.65 46.39
N THR A 430 11.71 -4.39 46.19
CA THR A 430 12.13 -3.55 47.29
C THR A 430 11.05 -3.72 48.35
N ASP A 431 11.43 -3.88 49.62
CA ASP A 431 10.50 -4.19 50.70
C ASP A 431 9.33 -3.19 50.80
N ALA A 432 9.43 -2.04 50.13
CA ALA A 432 8.39 -1.04 49.94
C ALA A 432 7.26 -1.41 48.95
N GLY A 433 7.28 -2.60 48.33
CA GLY A 433 6.26 -2.99 47.33
C GLY A 433 6.31 -2.17 46.03
N GLY A 434 7.31 -1.31 45.87
CA GLY A 434 7.57 -0.56 44.67
C GLY A 434 8.37 -1.42 43.70
N CYS A 435 7.74 -1.89 42.62
CA CYS A 435 8.47 -2.49 41.52
C CYS A 435 9.44 -1.42 40.96
N ALA A 436 10.73 -1.72 40.83
CA ALA A 436 11.68 -0.77 40.25
C ALA A 436 11.31 -0.50 38.79
N LYS A 437 11.68 0.67 38.28
CA LYS A 437 11.57 0.94 36.84
C LYS A 437 12.46 -0.10 36.11
N PRO A 438 12.00 -0.68 34.99
CA PRO A 438 12.83 -1.59 34.20
C PRO A 438 14.13 -0.87 33.82
N PRO A 439 15.29 -1.51 33.95
CA PRO A 439 16.52 -0.94 33.44
C PRO A 439 16.40 -0.72 31.93
N MET A 440 17.09 0.31 31.44
CA MET A 440 17.20 0.53 30.00
C MET A 440 17.90 -0.67 29.36
N SER A 441 17.42 -1.13 28.20
CA SER A 441 18.05 -2.25 27.51
C SER A 441 19.51 -1.98 27.13
N ALA A 442 20.32 -3.03 27.12
CA ALA A 442 21.73 -2.95 26.77
C ALA A 442 21.95 -2.41 25.35
N LEU A 443 21.08 -2.78 24.39
CA LEU A 443 21.15 -2.24 23.02
C LEU A 443 20.81 -0.76 22.99
N LYS A 444 19.77 -0.31 23.69
CA LYS A 444 19.44 1.12 23.75
C LYS A 444 20.57 1.92 24.40
N GLU A 445 21.21 1.40 25.44
CA GLU A 445 22.38 2.03 26.05
C GLU A 445 23.53 2.18 25.05
N ARG A 446 23.82 1.13 24.27
CA ARG A 446 24.85 1.17 23.21
C ARG A 446 24.52 2.18 22.11
N VAL A 447 23.26 2.26 21.69
CA VAL A 447 22.82 3.29 20.73
C VAL A 447 23.05 4.69 21.30
N LEU A 448 22.62 4.96 22.55
CA LEU A 448 22.84 6.26 23.19
C LEU A 448 24.32 6.59 23.35
N LYS A 449 25.14 5.59 23.71
CA LYS A 449 26.60 5.75 23.78
C LYS A 449 27.17 6.10 22.41
N SER A 450 26.77 5.41 21.35
CA SER A 450 27.21 5.70 19.98
C SER A 450 26.84 7.11 19.53
N LEU A 451 25.62 7.57 19.84
CA LEU A 451 25.20 8.95 19.56
C LEU A 451 26.05 9.99 20.31
N ASN A 452 26.44 9.70 21.56
CA ASN A 452 27.32 10.56 22.35
C ASN A 452 28.73 10.64 21.77
N ASP A 453 29.29 9.47 21.45
CA ASP A 453 30.64 9.34 20.89
C ASP A 453 30.69 10.13 19.56
N ARG A 454 29.71 9.94 18.66
CA ARG A 454 29.58 10.72 17.41
C ARG A 454 29.45 12.22 17.65
N ARG A 455 28.64 12.64 18.63
CA ARG A 455 28.48 14.06 18.95
C ARG A 455 29.76 14.68 19.49
N ALA A 456 30.56 13.92 20.24
CA ALA A 456 31.84 14.36 20.78
C ALA A 456 32.93 14.45 19.71
N GLU A 457 32.94 13.52 18.75
CA GLU A 457 33.97 13.40 17.71
C GLU A 457 33.69 14.23 16.45
N ALA A 458 32.41 14.47 16.10
CA ALA A 458 32.05 15.11 14.84
C ALA A 458 32.25 16.65 14.86
N PRO A 459 32.61 17.26 13.71
CA PRO A 459 32.55 18.71 13.55
C PRO A 459 31.11 19.21 13.73
N GLU A 460 30.91 20.50 14.06
CA GLU A 460 29.58 21.05 14.41
C GLU A 460 28.44 20.68 13.43
N GLY A 461 28.70 20.63 12.12
CA GLY A 461 27.70 20.24 11.11
C GLY A 461 27.42 18.73 10.99
N GLY A 462 28.21 17.89 11.65
CA GLY A 462 28.08 16.42 11.65
C GLY A 462 27.65 15.84 13.00
N LYS A 463 27.24 16.67 13.96
CA LYS A 463 26.81 16.20 15.29
C LYS A 463 25.35 15.74 15.25
N PRO A 464 25.00 14.59 15.86
CA PRO A 464 23.62 14.27 16.18
C PRO A 464 22.95 15.43 16.94
N GLY A 465 21.81 15.90 16.45
CA GLY A 465 21.08 17.05 16.95
C GLY A 465 19.69 16.69 17.45
N LEU A 466 19.07 17.54 18.26
CA LEU A 466 17.64 17.40 18.57
C LEU A 466 16.83 17.97 17.41
N VAL A 467 15.77 17.28 17.01
CA VAL A 467 14.88 17.80 15.97
C VAL A 467 14.13 19.01 16.55
N PRO A 468 14.33 20.24 16.02
CA PRO A 468 13.62 21.40 16.52
C PRO A 468 12.13 21.27 16.19
N ILE A 469 11.27 21.59 17.16
CA ILE A 469 9.83 21.64 16.96
C ILE A 469 9.38 23.07 17.29
N GLU A 470 8.91 23.78 16.27
CA GLU A 470 8.44 25.15 16.43
C GLU A 470 7.21 25.21 17.34
N ASP A 471 7.05 26.30 18.09
CA ASP A 471 5.90 26.49 18.96
C ASP A 471 4.57 26.42 18.22
N ALA A 472 4.53 26.91 16.97
CA ALA A 472 3.36 26.80 16.11
C ALA A 472 2.96 25.34 15.85
N ASP A 473 3.94 24.45 15.63
CA ASP A 473 3.70 23.03 15.40
C ASP A 473 3.33 22.31 16.70
N ARG A 474 3.92 22.71 17.83
CA ARG A 474 3.55 22.21 19.16
C ARG A 474 2.10 22.59 19.51
N ASP A 475 1.68 23.78 19.11
CA ASP A 475 0.33 24.28 19.39
C ASP A 475 -0.78 23.50 18.67
N TYR A 476 -0.45 22.72 17.64
CA TYR A 476 -1.38 21.77 17.03
C TYR A 476 -1.81 20.67 17.99
N PHE A 477 -0.98 20.32 18.97
CA PHE A 477 -1.25 19.24 19.92
C PHE A 477 -2.02 19.75 21.15
N LEU A 478 -2.83 18.87 21.74
CA LEU A 478 -3.54 19.18 22.99
C LEU A 478 -2.54 19.55 24.09
N PRO A 479 -2.82 20.56 24.93
CA PRO A 479 -1.84 21.06 25.90
C PRO A 479 -1.17 19.99 26.78
N HIS A 480 -1.94 19.01 27.26
CA HIS A 480 -1.44 17.92 28.11
C HIS A 480 -0.59 16.88 27.35
N LEU A 481 -0.57 16.92 26.02
CA LEU A 481 0.21 16.02 25.17
C LEU A 481 1.51 16.63 24.66
N ARG A 482 1.58 17.97 24.62
CA ARG A 482 2.67 18.68 23.95
C ARG A 482 4.04 18.25 24.45
N ASP A 483 4.20 18.09 25.74
CA ASP A 483 5.51 17.72 26.31
C ASP A 483 5.83 16.23 26.14
N LEU A 484 4.83 15.38 25.85
CA LEU A 484 5.02 13.96 25.59
C LEU A 484 5.32 13.71 24.11
N VAL A 485 4.53 14.32 23.22
CA VAL A 485 4.65 14.10 21.77
C VAL A 485 5.46 15.16 21.08
N ALA A 486 5.90 16.23 21.72
CA ALA A 486 6.73 17.29 21.16
C ALA A 486 7.51 18.03 22.26
N PRO A 487 8.37 17.31 23.01
CA PRO A 487 9.03 17.86 24.20
C PRO A 487 9.91 19.08 23.86
N ARG A 488 9.90 20.08 24.74
CA ARG A 488 10.84 21.22 24.68
C ARG A 488 12.16 20.81 25.32
N LEU A 489 12.99 20.13 24.55
CA LEU A 489 14.35 19.77 24.96
C LEU A 489 15.31 20.78 24.36
N THR A 490 16.06 21.47 25.21
CA THR A 490 16.98 22.53 24.79
C THR A 490 18.44 22.08 24.84
N THR A 491 18.73 21.07 25.65
CA THR A 491 20.08 20.51 25.82
C THR A 491 20.10 19.02 25.51
N TRP A 492 21.28 18.51 25.16
CA TRP A 492 21.47 17.09 24.89
C TRP A 492 21.33 16.25 26.16
N GLU A 493 21.72 16.80 27.31
CA GLU A 493 21.60 16.19 28.63
C GLU A 493 20.14 16.01 29.03
N GLU A 494 19.29 17.02 28.82
CA GLU A 494 17.83 16.91 28.99
C GLU A 494 17.25 15.81 28.10
N ALA A 495 17.70 15.75 26.84
CA ALA A 495 17.24 14.72 25.92
C ALA A 495 17.69 13.32 26.33
N GLN A 496 18.94 13.14 26.76
CA GLN A 496 19.42 11.86 27.28
C GLN A 496 18.60 11.39 28.48
N GLU A 497 18.27 12.31 29.38
CA GLU A 497 17.44 11.96 30.53
C GLU A 497 16.04 11.55 30.08
N ALA A 498 15.40 12.32 29.21
CA ALA A 498 14.11 11.95 28.62
C ALA A 498 14.15 10.61 27.85
N LEU A 499 15.28 10.30 27.19
CA LEU A 499 15.52 9.05 26.48
C LEU A 499 15.66 7.86 27.44
N ARG A 500 16.38 8.03 28.55
CA ARG A 500 16.46 7.03 29.64
C ARG A 500 15.12 6.88 30.33
N GLU A 501 14.36 7.96 30.46
CA GLU A 501 12.99 7.95 30.97
C GLU A 501 12.07 7.12 30.06
N GLY A 502 12.15 7.31 28.74
CA GLY A 502 11.38 6.50 27.78
C GLY A 502 9.87 6.77 27.85
N HIS A 503 9.45 7.91 28.41
CA HIS A 503 8.04 8.28 28.55
C HIS A 503 7.57 9.31 27.51
N ALA A 504 8.51 9.96 26.82
CA ALA A 504 8.24 10.96 25.80
C ALA A 504 8.83 10.54 24.45
N MET A 505 8.21 10.99 23.37
CA MET A 505 8.70 10.81 22.01
C MET A 505 9.83 11.79 21.74
N VAL A 506 11.07 11.33 21.90
CA VAL A 506 12.27 12.14 21.65
C VAL A 506 12.82 11.84 20.26
N SER A 507 13.07 12.89 19.49
CA SER A 507 13.61 12.79 18.13
C SER A 507 15.04 13.29 18.06
N VAL A 508 15.94 12.47 17.54
CA VAL A 508 17.32 12.82 17.25
C VAL A 508 17.52 12.86 15.73
N ASP A 509 18.05 13.96 15.22
CA ASP A 509 18.44 14.18 13.82
C ASP A 509 19.89 13.72 13.63
N LEU A 510 20.15 12.99 12.56
CA LEU A 510 21.46 12.45 12.21
C LEU A 510 21.97 13.12 10.92
N PRO A 511 23.30 13.31 10.77
CA PRO A 511 23.87 13.86 9.56
C PRO A 511 23.59 12.97 8.34
N THR A 512 23.24 13.59 7.22
CA THR A 512 22.97 12.88 5.96
C THR A 512 24.01 13.15 4.87
N GLU A 513 25.10 13.86 5.18
CA GLU A 513 26.11 14.24 4.20
C GLU A 513 26.76 13.01 3.55
N GLY A 514 26.58 12.87 2.23
CA GLY A 514 27.11 11.72 1.47
C GLY A 514 26.23 10.47 1.54
N LEU A 515 25.07 10.52 2.20
CA LEU A 515 24.10 9.42 2.19
C LEU A 515 23.16 9.55 0.98
N SER A 516 22.98 8.47 0.22
CA SER A 516 21.97 8.42 -0.84
C SER A 516 21.35 7.04 -0.99
N LEU A 517 20.14 7.00 -1.53
CA LEU A 517 19.46 5.78 -1.96
C LEU A 517 19.31 5.80 -3.47
N SER A 518 19.61 4.67 -4.10
CA SER A 518 19.37 4.49 -5.52
C SER A 518 18.53 3.25 -5.82
N VAL A 519 17.71 3.40 -6.85
CA VAL A 519 16.86 2.35 -7.40
C VAL A 519 17.28 2.15 -8.85
N HIS A 520 17.69 0.93 -9.17
CA HIS A 520 17.98 0.51 -10.54
C HIS A 520 17.07 -0.66 -10.90
N ARG A 521 16.17 -0.47 -11.85
CA ARG A 521 15.34 -1.54 -12.40
C ARG A 521 15.92 -1.98 -13.73
N GLN A 522 16.08 -3.29 -13.90
CA GLN A 522 16.57 -3.84 -15.15
C GLN A 522 15.71 -3.36 -16.32
N GLY A 523 16.36 -2.81 -17.35
CA GLY A 523 15.69 -2.21 -18.50
C GLY A 523 15.56 -0.69 -18.41
N TYR A 524 15.56 -0.06 -17.23
CA TYR A 524 15.51 1.40 -17.17
C TYR A 524 16.80 2.02 -17.72
N ARG A 525 16.65 3.13 -18.46
CA ARG A 525 17.79 3.85 -19.05
C ARG A 525 18.72 4.46 -17.99
N GLU A 526 18.16 4.84 -16.84
CA GLU A 526 18.87 5.58 -15.81
C GLU A 526 18.66 4.92 -14.44
N GLN A 527 19.74 4.84 -13.67
CA GLN A 527 19.64 4.58 -12.24
C GLN A 527 19.16 5.85 -11.55
N LEU A 528 18.09 5.73 -10.79
CA LEU A 528 17.57 6.88 -10.06
C LEU A 528 18.27 6.93 -8.70
N SER A 529 19.09 7.94 -8.46
CA SER A 529 19.77 8.18 -7.17
C SER A 529 19.27 9.46 -6.52
N LEU A 530 19.03 9.40 -5.21
CA LEU A 530 18.48 10.48 -4.40
C LEU A 530 19.26 10.62 -3.09
N PRO A 531 19.76 11.82 -2.74
CA PRO A 531 20.35 12.04 -1.43
C PRO A 531 19.30 11.90 -0.32
N LEU A 532 19.73 11.45 0.86
CA LEU A 532 18.89 11.53 2.06
C LEU A 532 18.86 12.98 2.53
N CYS A 533 17.68 13.54 2.68
CA CYS A 533 17.49 14.91 3.18
C CYS A 533 17.38 14.94 4.70
N ASP A 534 16.80 13.91 5.30
CA ASP A 534 16.74 13.73 6.75
C ASP A 534 16.97 12.25 7.11
N LEU A 535 17.65 12.01 8.23
CA LEU A 535 17.74 10.71 8.88
C LEU A 535 17.52 10.93 10.37
N ARG A 536 16.52 10.29 10.96
CA ARG A 536 16.09 10.53 12.34
C ARG A 536 15.86 9.25 13.11
N LEU A 537 16.13 9.32 14.40
CA LEU A 537 15.75 8.31 15.38
C LEU A 537 14.64 8.88 16.26
N HIS A 538 13.49 8.21 16.29
CA HIS A 538 12.40 8.51 17.22
C HIS A 538 12.39 7.46 18.30
N PHE A 539 12.82 7.85 19.50
CA PHE A 539 12.69 7.01 20.67
C PHE A 539 11.28 7.18 21.20
N LEU A 540 10.53 6.09 21.22
CA LEU A 540 9.15 6.05 21.66
C LEU A 540 9.10 5.52 23.10
N TYR A 541 8.01 4.83 23.44
CA TYR A 541 7.86 4.22 24.75
C TYR A 541 8.88 3.08 24.97
N ASN A 542 9.54 3.10 26.12
CA ASN A 542 10.55 2.12 26.54
C ASN A 542 11.67 1.92 25.50
N ASP A 543 11.82 0.70 24.96
CA ASP A 543 12.89 0.29 24.05
C ASP A 543 12.45 0.26 22.58
N VAL A 544 11.32 0.89 22.26
CA VAL A 544 10.88 1.06 20.88
C VAL A 544 11.57 2.26 20.25
N VAL A 545 12.28 2.03 19.16
CA VAL A 545 12.88 3.08 18.32
C VAL A 545 12.29 3.00 16.92
N MET A 546 12.05 4.16 16.31
CA MET A 546 11.67 4.26 14.90
C MET A 546 12.78 4.97 14.14
N VAL A 547 13.29 4.30 13.09
CA VAL A 547 14.26 4.90 12.17
C VAL A 547 13.47 5.54 11.03
N GLU A 548 13.58 6.86 10.87
CA GLU A 548 12.95 7.64 9.82
C GLU A 548 14.01 8.12 8.83
N TRP A 549 13.80 7.91 7.53
CA TRP A 549 14.63 8.52 6.49
C TRP A 549 13.76 9.22 5.46
N THR A 550 14.19 10.39 5.02
CA THR A 550 13.44 11.22 4.07
C THR A 550 14.23 11.42 2.78
N LEU A 551 13.54 11.23 1.67
CA LEU A 551 13.97 11.65 0.34
C LEU A 551 13.12 12.84 -0.08
N GLU A 552 13.78 13.88 -0.58
CA GLU A 552 13.10 15.07 -1.08
C GLU A 552 13.64 15.45 -2.46
N GLN A 553 12.73 15.89 -3.32
CA GLN A 553 13.03 16.61 -4.53
C GLN A 553 12.15 17.85 -4.54
N THR A 554 12.59 18.85 -3.78
CA THR A 554 12.13 20.22 -3.95
C THR A 554 13.25 20.94 -4.71
N PRO A 555 12.96 21.68 -5.79
CA PRO A 555 13.96 22.54 -6.39
C PRO A 555 14.60 23.36 -5.26
N ALA A 556 15.91 23.20 -5.03
CA ALA A 556 16.62 24.00 -4.04
C ALA A 556 16.24 25.45 -4.32
N GLU A 557 15.60 26.14 -3.37
CA GLU A 557 15.06 27.48 -3.59
C GLU A 557 16.11 28.29 -4.36
N PRO A 558 15.92 28.55 -5.67
CA PRO A 558 16.56 29.71 -6.22
C PRO A 558 16.05 30.83 -5.32
N ALA A 559 16.89 31.80 -4.97
CA ALA A 559 16.43 33.01 -4.33
C ALA A 559 15.39 33.66 -5.26
N LEU A 560 14.13 33.19 -5.18
CA LEU A 560 13.08 33.55 -6.09
C LEU A 560 12.78 34.98 -5.71
N THR A 561 13.27 35.87 -6.56
CA THR A 561 12.89 37.26 -6.58
C THR A 561 11.36 37.32 -6.48
N LYS A 562 10.81 38.42 -5.94
CA LYS A 562 9.35 38.58 -5.83
C LYS A 562 8.62 38.35 -7.18
N GLU A 563 9.34 38.49 -8.29
CA GLU A 563 8.90 38.17 -9.66
C GLU A 563 8.84 36.66 -9.93
N GLY A 564 9.87 35.88 -9.60
CA GLY A 564 9.85 34.41 -9.76
C GLY A 564 8.75 33.70 -8.94
N LYS A 565 8.30 34.28 -7.82
CA LYS A 565 7.14 33.77 -7.05
C LYS A 565 5.81 33.89 -7.80
N LYS A 566 5.68 34.79 -8.79
CA LYS A 566 4.47 34.86 -9.63
C LYS A 566 4.49 33.80 -10.74
N ASP A 567 5.68 33.47 -11.26
CA ASP A 567 5.83 32.51 -12.36
C ASP A 567 5.69 31.07 -11.89
N PHE A 568 5.99 30.77 -10.62
CA PHE A 568 5.82 29.44 -10.03
C PHE A 568 4.36 28.93 -9.96
N LYS A 569 3.37 29.78 -10.24
CA LYS A 569 1.96 29.43 -9.97
C LYS A 569 1.31 28.51 -10.99
N ASN A 570 1.87 28.31 -12.19
CA ASN A 570 1.29 27.40 -13.16
C ASN A 570 2.35 26.89 -14.15
N VAL A 571 2.91 25.71 -13.90
CA VAL A 571 3.59 24.98 -14.99
C VAL A 571 2.59 24.79 -16.12
N ASN A 572 2.84 25.41 -17.26
CA ASN A 572 2.01 25.35 -18.45
C ASN A 572 2.52 24.27 -19.41
N TRP A 573 1.79 24.02 -20.48
CA TRP A 573 2.20 23.00 -21.45
C TRP A 573 3.44 23.39 -22.28
N PRO A 574 3.71 24.67 -22.61
CA PRO A 574 5.01 25.05 -23.17
C PRO A 574 6.19 24.67 -22.27
N ASP A 575 6.05 24.81 -20.95
CA ASP A 575 7.12 24.42 -20.03
C ASP A 575 7.44 22.92 -20.18
N LEU A 576 6.44 22.07 -20.42
CA LEU A 576 6.63 20.63 -20.66
C LEU A 576 7.47 20.31 -21.89
N LEU A 577 7.53 21.22 -22.86
CA LEU A 577 8.41 21.10 -24.03
C LEU A 577 9.87 21.40 -23.70
N ASP A 578 10.16 22.14 -22.63
CA ASP A 578 11.52 22.42 -22.18
C ASP A 578 12.04 21.33 -21.21
N PRO A 579 12.99 20.47 -21.62
CA PRO A 579 13.59 19.49 -20.74
C PRO A 579 14.57 20.09 -19.74
N GLY A 580 15.06 21.32 -19.98
CA GLY A 580 15.91 22.06 -19.05
C GLY A 580 15.12 22.83 -17.98
N HIS A 581 13.78 22.81 -18.06
CA HIS A 581 12.96 23.59 -17.16
C HIS A 581 13.19 23.17 -15.70
N PRO A 582 13.66 24.09 -14.83
CA PRO A 582 14.21 23.75 -13.51
C PRO A 582 13.16 23.16 -12.55
N ILE A 583 11.87 23.41 -12.82
CA ILE A 583 10.74 22.96 -11.98
C ILE A 583 10.17 21.63 -12.49
N LEU A 584 10.50 21.21 -13.71
CA LEU A 584 10.04 19.93 -14.24
C LEU A 584 10.89 18.81 -13.67
N GLY A 585 10.56 18.45 -12.43
CA GLY A 585 11.11 17.29 -11.77
C GLY A 585 10.71 15.98 -12.44
N ARG A 586 10.67 14.93 -11.63
CA ARG A 586 10.34 13.59 -12.10
C ARG A 586 8.85 13.46 -12.44
N PRO A 587 8.46 12.59 -13.38
CA PRO A 587 7.06 12.21 -13.54
C PRO A 587 6.53 11.54 -12.27
N LEU A 588 5.24 11.68 -12.00
CA LEU A 588 4.58 11.05 -10.85
C LEU A 588 4.81 9.53 -10.81
N GLY A 589 4.87 8.87 -11.96
CA GLY A 589 5.10 7.44 -12.04
C GLY A 589 6.45 6.98 -11.50
N GLN A 590 7.51 7.77 -11.71
CA GLN A 590 8.81 7.51 -11.06
C GLN A 590 8.73 7.67 -9.54
N VAL A 591 7.97 8.65 -9.04
CA VAL A 591 7.74 8.83 -7.60
C VAL A 591 7.01 7.62 -7.02
N VAL A 592 5.97 7.14 -7.71
CA VAL A 592 5.23 5.94 -7.33
C VAL A 592 6.14 4.71 -7.33
N GLU A 593 6.98 4.53 -8.36
CA GLU A 593 7.98 3.45 -8.41
C GLU A 593 8.95 3.53 -7.22
N PHE A 594 9.49 4.70 -6.94
CA PHE A 594 10.41 4.92 -5.81
C PHE A 594 9.77 4.54 -4.49
N ASN A 595 8.59 5.06 -4.21
CA ASN A 595 7.87 4.77 -2.98
C ASN A 595 7.58 3.27 -2.88
N GLY A 596 7.10 2.67 -3.98
CA GLY A 596 6.79 1.25 -4.11
C GLY A 596 7.98 0.35 -3.83
N LYS A 597 9.18 0.71 -4.30
CA LYS A 597 10.38 -0.13 -4.19
C LYS A 597 11.20 0.13 -2.92
N LEU A 598 11.41 1.38 -2.53
CA LEU A 598 12.23 1.72 -1.36
C LEU A 598 11.59 1.42 -0.01
N ARG A 599 10.28 1.14 0.03
CA ARG A 599 9.65 0.68 1.28
C ARG A 599 10.18 -0.69 1.73
N PHE A 600 10.69 -1.52 0.83
CA PHE A 600 11.11 -2.88 1.16
C PHE A 600 12.47 -2.85 1.86
N THR A 601 12.47 -3.24 3.14
CA THR A 601 13.68 -3.33 3.97
C THR A 601 14.48 -4.60 3.69
N HIS A 602 13.81 -5.65 3.24
CA HIS A 602 14.38 -6.92 2.80
C HIS A 602 13.45 -7.57 1.76
N SER A 603 13.91 -8.63 1.09
CA SER A 603 13.13 -9.31 0.06
C SER A 603 12.31 -10.46 0.67
N THR A 604 10.99 -10.33 0.79
CA THR A 604 10.12 -11.43 1.28
C THR A 604 9.41 -12.21 0.19
N MET A 605 9.46 -11.70 -1.06
CA MET A 605 8.79 -12.28 -2.20
C MET A 605 9.80 -12.55 -3.31
N GLU A 606 9.70 -13.73 -3.92
CA GLU A 606 10.34 -14.02 -5.19
C GLU A 606 9.38 -13.59 -6.31
N SER A 607 9.86 -12.77 -7.25
CA SER A 607 9.04 -12.42 -8.41
C SER A 607 9.07 -13.58 -9.40
N GLU A 608 7.92 -14.20 -9.69
CA GLU A 608 7.79 -15.20 -10.75
C GLU A 608 8.35 -14.65 -12.08
N GLU A 609 9.05 -15.48 -12.86
CA GLU A 609 9.63 -15.07 -14.15
C GLU A 609 8.56 -14.50 -15.10
N GLY A 610 8.70 -13.23 -15.51
CA GLY A 610 7.76 -12.54 -16.44
C GLY A 610 8.06 -11.04 -16.63
N GLU A 611 7.32 -10.32 -17.49
CA GLU A 611 7.53 -8.86 -17.68
C GLU A 611 7.38 -8.04 -16.38
N GLN A 612 6.67 -8.58 -15.40
CA GLN A 612 6.52 -8.00 -14.05
C GLN A 612 7.74 -8.25 -13.15
N SER A 613 8.70 -9.07 -13.57
CA SER A 613 9.86 -9.57 -12.81
C SER A 613 11.16 -8.82 -13.09
N ALA A 614 11.10 -7.63 -13.70
CA ALA A 614 12.29 -6.83 -13.92
C ALA A 614 12.98 -6.57 -12.57
N ARG A 615 14.13 -7.22 -12.38
CA ARG A 615 14.87 -7.21 -11.12
C ARG A 615 15.16 -5.77 -10.74
N THR A 616 14.89 -5.43 -9.49
CA THR A 616 15.14 -4.10 -8.95
C THR A 616 16.26 -4.19 -7.92
N THR A 617 17.33 -3.46 -8.17
CA THR A 617 18.46 -3.30 -7.27
C THR A 617 18.25 -2.02 -6.46
N LEU A 618 18.17 -2.17 -5.14
CA LEU A 618 18.09 -1.06 -4.19
C LEU A 618 19.46 -0.91 -3.54
N THR A 619 20.04 0.28 -3.57
CA THR A 619 21.39 0.52 -3.06
C THR A 619 21.41 1.71 -2.13
N PHE A 620 21.95 1.50 -0.93
CA PHE A 620 22.32 2.55 0.01
C PHE A 620 23.80 2.86 -0.15
N HIS A 621 24.11 4.13 -0.39
CA HIS A 621 25.47 4.65 -0.47
C HIS A 621 25.74 5.45 0.80
N ASN A 622 26.79 5.06 1.52
CA ASN A 622 27.45 5.93 2.49
C ASN A 622 28.85 6.30 1.94
N LYS A 623 29.58 7.22 2.60
CA LYS A 623 30.89 7.70 2.11
C LYS A 623 31.95 6.59 1.91
N GLU A 624 31.81 5.47 2.62
CA GLU A 624 32.80 4.41 2.74
C GLU A 624 32.34 3.08 2.13
N GLU A 625 31.03 2.85 2.07
CA GLU A 625 30.43 1.56 1.78
C GLU A 625 29.17 1.70 0.92
N THR A 626 28.88 0.62 0.19
CA THR A 626 27.69 0.49 -0.65
C THR A 626 26.99 -0.80 -0.31
N HIS A 627 25.73 -0.70 0.12
CA HIS A 627 24.93 -1.83 0.57
C HIS A 627 23.78 -2.04 -0.39
N THR A 628 23.63 -3.26 -0.93
CA THR A 628 22.69 -3.53 -2.03
C THR A 628 21.74 -4.67 -1.71
N LEU A 629 20.48 -4.51 -2.11
CA LEU A 629 19.44 -5.55 -2.10
C LEU A 629 18.93 -5.78 -3.53
N GLU A 630 18.93 -7.04 -3.96
CA GLU A 630 18.24 -7.45 -5.20
C GLU A 630 16.81 -7.89 -4.87
N HIS A 631 15.87 -6.96 -4.96
CA HIS A 631 14.47 -7.22 -4.67
C HIS A 631 13.84 -8.14 -5.73
N GLY A 632 13.19 -9.22 -5.27
CA GLY A 632 12.51 -10.20 -6.12
C GLY A 632 13.33 -11.43 -6.50
N LYS A 633 14.59 -11.56 -6.03
CA LYS A 633 15.47 -12.69 -6.40
C LYS A 633 15.37 -13.89 -5.46
N ALA A 634 15.41 -13.66 -4.17
CA ALA A 634 15.35 -14.72 -3.16
C ALA A 634 14.58 -14.18 -1.94
N ILE A 635 13.83 -15.06 -1.29
CA ILE A 635 13.21 -14.74 -0.01
C ILE A 635 14.30 -14.74 1.05
N SER A 636 14.50 -13.61 1.69
CA SER A 636 15.33 -13.50 2.86
C SER A 636 14.63 -14.10 4.07
N ARG A 637 15.41 -14.82 4.87
CA ARG A 637 14.96 -15.34 6.16
C ARG A 637 15.23 -14.36 7.30
N THR A 638 15.97 -13.27 7.05
CA THR A 638 16.39 -12.31 8.06
C THR A 638 15.93 -10.91 7.66
N PRO A 639 15.23 -10.17 8.55
CA PRO A 639 14.68 -8.86 8.20
C PRO A 639 15.73 -7.75 8.02
N PHE A 640 17.00 -8.04 8.30
CA PHE A 640 18.11 -7.09 8.30
C PHE A 640 19.20 -7.54 7.32
N GLU A 641 19.04 -7.21 6.05
CA GLU A 641 20.02 -7.50 5.01
C GLU A 641 20.13 -6.36 4.00
N GLY A 642 21.12 -6.45 3.11
CA GLY A 642 21.28 -5.55 1.98
C GLY A 642 21.36 -4.07 2.40
N TRP A 643 20.69 -3.21 1.65
CA TRP A 643 20.77 -1.75 1.83
C TRP A 643 20.28 -1.29 3.21
N PHE A 644 19.26 -1.95 3.78
CA PHE A 644 18.65 -1.50 5.02
C PHE A 644 19.52 -1.82 6.24
N LEU A 645 20.21 -2.96 6.25
CA LEU A 645 21.20 -3.25 7.30
C LEU A 645 22.30 -2.18 7.35
N GLY A 646 22.84 -1.80 6.17
CA GLY A 646 23.81 -0.71 6.09
C GLY A 646 23.29 0.63 6.63
N LEU A 647 22.02 0.95 6.35
CA LEU A 647 21.35 2.12 6.92
C LEU A 647 21.22 2.01 8.44
N LEU A 648 20.85 0.85 8.98
CA LEU A 648 20.67 0.64 10.42
C LEU A 648 21.99 0.70 11.19
N CYS A 649 23.05 0.04 10.71
CA CYS A 649 24.38 0.16 11.30
C CYS A 649 24.83 1.63 11.32
N HIS A 650 24.60 2.35 10.21
CA HIS A 650 24.87 3.78 10.16
C HIS A 650 24.01 4.57 11.15
N ALA A 651 22.69 4.35 11.21
CA ALA A 651 21.80 5.16 12.04
C ALA A 651 21.96 4.90 13.54
N LEU A 652 22.05 3.62 13.93
CA LEU A 652 22.06 3.17 15.33
C LEU A 652 23.47 3.04 15.92
N GLY A 653 24.50 2.95 15.07
CA GLY A 653 25.87 2.69 15.51
C GLY A 653 26.03 1.32 16.17
N LEU A 654 25.26 0.35 15.68
CA LEU A 654 25.32 -1.06 16.03
C LEU A 654 26.09 -1.83 14.95
N GLU A 655 26.57 -3.01 15.31
CA GLU A 655 27.32 -3.90 14.42
C GLU A 655 26.38 -4.91 13.74
N PRO A 656 26.74 -5.49 12.58
CA PRO A 656 25.90 -6.49 11.91
C PRO A 656 25.45 -7.64 12.83
N ALA A 657 26.32 -8.10 13.74
CA ALA A 657 26.03 -9.16 14.71
C ALA A 657 24.85 -8.84 15.65
N ASP A 658 24.50 -7.57 15.86
CA ASP A 658 23.36 -7.17 16.69
C ASP A 658 22.00 -7.39 15.99
N PHE A 659 22.04 -7.68 14.68
CA PHE A 659 20.87 -7.95 13.85
C PHE A 659 20.77 -9.43 13.43
N GLU A 660 21.82 -10.21 13.65
CA GLU A 660 21.82 -11.64 13.43
C GLU A 660 20.99 -12.28 14.55
N GLY A 661 19.81 -12.83 14.21
CA GLY A 661 18.79 -13.26 15.16
C GLY A 661 19.25 -14.33 16.18
N PRO A 662 18.32 -14.89 16.97
CA PRO A 662 18.67 -15.70 18.15
C PRO A 662 19.43 -17.00 17.82
N GLU A 663 19.42 -17.45 16.58
CA GLU A 663 20.21 -18.60 16.11
C GLU A 663 21.71 -18.27 15.98
N ALA A 664 22.05 -17.01 15.70
CA ALA A 664 23.43 -16.57 15.50
C ALA A 664 24.14 -16.22 16.82
N SER A 665 23.40 -15.67 17.79
CA SER A 665 23.92 -15.34 19.12
C SER A 665 22.97 -15.84 20.23
N PRO A 666 23.15 -17.08 20.72
CA PRO A 666 22.32 -17.63 21.79
C PRO A 666 22.51 -16.82 23.09
N GLY A 667 21.52 -16.00 23.45
CA GLY A 667 21.49 -15.21 24.69
C GLY A 667 22.04 -13.79 24.59
N GLY A 668 22.43 -13.32 23.39
CA GLY A 668 22.76 -11.91 23.18
C GLY A 668 21.49 -11.06 22.92
N PRO A 669 21.46 -9.78 23.33
CA PRO A 669 20.39 -8.89 22.91
C PRO A 669 20.51 -8.63 21.41
N TRP A 670 19.38 -8.64 20.71
CA TRP A 670 19.33 -8.44 19.26
C TRP A 670 18.15 -7.57 18.87
N VAL A 671 18.28 -6.85 17.78
CA VAL A 671 17.26 -5.92 17.28
C VAL A 671 16.10 -6.70 16.65
N ARG A 672 14.86 -6.35 16.99
CA ARG A 672 13.66 -6.95 16.36
C ARG A 672 12.88 -5.94 15.54
N ALA A 673 12.47 -6.33 14.33
CA ALA A 673 11.56 -5.51 13.52
C ALA A 673 10.13 -5.60 14.10
N LEU A 674 9.49 -4.45 14.32
CA LEU A 674 8.10 -4.37 14.82
C LEU A 674 7.08 -4.21 13.71
N PHE A 675 7.52 -3.73 12.54
CA PHE A 675 6.73 -3.80 11.32
C PHE A 675 7.19 -4.99 10.47
N ASP A 676 6.40 -5.28 9.44
CA ASP A 676 6.78 -6.25 8.41
C ASP A 676 7.99 -5.77 7.60
N ASP A 677 8.23 -6.43 6.48
CA ASP A 677 9.29 -6.11 5.52
C ASP A 677 9.13 -4.78 4.80
N ARG A 678 8.09 -4.03 5.15
CA ARG A 678 7.69 -2.81 4.49
C ARG A 678 7.70 -1.66 5.49
N ALA A 679 8.65 -0.76 5.28
CA ALA A 679 8.65 0.55 5.90
C ALA A 679 7.31 1.25 5.67
N ARG A 680 6.87 1.98 6.69
CA ARG A 680 5.69 2.81 6.66
C ARG A 680 6.02 4.10 5.92
N VAL A 681 5.11 4.60 5.09
CA VAL A 681 5.41 5.67 4.13
C VAL A 681 4.52 6.88 4.32
N LEU A 682 5.14 8.02 4.60
CA LEU A 682 4.51 9.33 4.51
C LEU A 682 4.96 9.99 3.21
N THR A 683 4.06 10.28 2.29
CA THR A 683 4.43 10.92 1.01
C THR A 683 3.61 12.17 0.74
N SER A 684 4.26 13.18 0.17
CA SER A 684 3.65 14.43 -0.22
C SER A 684 4.14 14.80 -1.61
N VAL A 685 3.20 14.94 -2.55
CA VAL A 685 3.49 15.19 -3.97
C VAL A 685 2.66 16.36 -4.46
N VAL A 686 3.28 17.28 -5.21
CA VAL A 686 2.57 18.34 -5.94
C VAL A 686 2.83 18.17 -7.43
N VAL A 687 1.78 17.84 -8.18
CA VAL A 687 1.85 17.63 -9.62
C VAL A 687 1.51 18.89 -10.40
N ALA A 688 2.19 19.09 -11.53
CA ALA A 688 1.86 20.12 -12.51
C ALA A 688 0.46 19.87 -13.14
N GLY A 689 -0.18 20.96 -13.55
CA GLY A 689 -1.51 20.94 -14.17
C GLY A 689 -2.67 20.89 -13.17
N GLY A 690 -3.90 20.91 -13.69
CA GLY A 690 -5.15 20.84 -12.93
C GLY A 690 -5.68 19.41 -12.81
N GLN A 691 -6.79 19.18 -12.12
CA GLN A 691 -7.35 17.82 -12.02
C GLN A 691 -7.86 17.31 -13.38
N PRO A 692 -7.76 15.99 -13.66
CA PRO A 692 -8.41 15.41 -14.83
C PRO A 692 -9.91 15.71 -14.82
N THR A 693 -10.45 16.01 -16.00
CA THR A 693 -11.84 16.46 -16.13
C THR A 693 -12.75 15.33 -16.62
N THR A 694 -12.24 14.48 -17.50
CA THR A 694 -12.98 13.35 -18.07
C THR A 694 -13.15 12.20 -17.06
N PRO A 695 -14.24 11.42 -17.13
CA PRO A 695 -14.36 10.18 -16.39
C PRO A 695 -13.18 9.21 -16.57
N ALA A 696 -12.66 9.06 -17.81
CA ALA A 696 -11.50 8.23 -18.10
C ALA A 696 -10.22 8.76 -17.43
N GLY A 697 -9.91 10.04 -17.59
CA GLY A 697 -8.76 10.66 -16.94
C GLY A 697 -8.84 10.61 -15.41
N LYS A 698 -10.05 10.74 -14.84
CA LYS A 698 -10.28 10.56 -13.39
C LYS A 698 -10.06 9.12 -12.95
N ALA A 699 -10.46 8.12 -13.74
CA ALA A 699 -10.22 6.72 -13.44
C ALA A 699 -8.71 6.39 -13.46
N ASP A 700 -8.00 6.84 -14.49
CA ASP A 700 -6.54 6.69 -14.59
C ASP A 700 -5.83 7.38 -13.41
N TRP A 701 -6.30 8.56 -13.02
CA TRP A 701 -5.79 9.28 -11.86
C TRP A 701 -6.06 8.56 -10.54
N GLU A 702 -7.25 7.98 -10.34
CA GLU A 702 -7.54 7.17 -9.16
C GLU A 702 -6.62 5.95 -9.06
N VAL A 703 -6.26 5.32 -10.19
CA VAL A 703 -5.26 4.23 -10.21
C VAL A 703 -3.90 4.74 -9.73
N MET A 704 -3.49 5.93 -10.18
CA MET A 704 -2.24 6.56 -9.75
C MET A 704 -2.23 6.89 -8.25
N LEU A 705 -3.31 7.48 -7.73
CA LEU A 705 -3.45 7.75 -6.31
C LEU A 705 -3.49 6.47 -5.49
N ALA A 706 -4.15 5.42 -6.00
CA ALA A 706 -4.19 4.13 -5.34
C ALA A 706 -2.79 3.54 -5.21
N ARG A 707 -2.01 3.48 -6.30
CA ARG A 707 -0.63 3.00 -6.27
C ARG A 707 0.24 3.79 -5.30
N LEU A 708 0.11 5.13 -5.29
CA LEU A 708 0.86 5.97 -4.35
C LEU A 708 0.49 5.67 -2.88
N SER A 709 -0.80 5.49 -2.58
CA SER A 709 -1.30 5.22 -1.22
C SER A 709 -1.03 3.79 -0.76
N THR A 710 -1.23 2.77 -1.59
CA THR A 710 -0.94 1.38 -1.23
C THR A 710 0.55 1.07 -1.36
N VAL A 711 1.31 2.04 -1.91
CA VAL A 711 2.75 1.99 -2.11
C VAL A 711 3.10 0.81 -3.01
N GLU A 712 2.37 0.70 -4.12
CA GLU A 712 2.62 -0.22 -5.22
C GLU A 712 3.58 0.42 -6.23
N PRO A 713 4.51 -0.36 -6.81
CA PRO A 713 5.37 0.13 -7.88
C PRO A 713 4.57 0.53 -9.14
N TYR A 714 5.19 1.31 -10.01
CA TYR A 714 4.62 1.71 -11.29
C TYR A 714 4.86 0.66 -12.38
N GLY A 715 3.89 0.49 -13.28
CA GLY A 715 4.01 -0.28 -14.52
C GLY A 715 2.80 -1.16 -14.83
N ASN A 716 2.96 -2.12 -15.73
CA ASN A 716 1.89 -3.05 -16.15
C ASN A 716 1.66 -4.20 -15.16
N GLY A 717 2.54 -4.35 -14.16
CA GLY A 717 2.35 -5.26 -13.05
C GLY A 717 1.97 -4.50 -11.80
N HIS A 718 0.81 -4.82 -11.25
CA HIS A 718 0.52 -4.49 -9.86
C HIS A 718 1.11 -5.58 -8.98
N ALA A 719 1.71 -5.20 -7.85
CA ALA A 719 2.09 -6.19 -6.83
C ALA A 719 0.85 -6.91 -6.24
N TYR A 720 -0.34 -6.29 -6.36
CA TYR A 720 -1.62 -6.78 -5.89
C TYR A 720 -2.73 -6.59 -6.95
N ASP A 721 -3.92 -7.17 -6.83
CA ASP A 721 -5.01 -6.89 -7.80
C ASP A 721 -5.34 -5.37 -7.79
N SER A 722 -5.36 -4.72 -8.96
CA SER A 722 -5.63 -3.28 -9.07
C SER A 722 -6.97 -2.86 -8.45
N ARG A 723 -7.97 -3.75 -8.45
CA ARG A 723 -9.28 -3.54 -7.81
C ARG A 723 -9.15 -3.59 -6.30
N PHE A 724 -8.25 -4.41 -5.75
CA PHE A 724 -7.94 -4.43 -4.33
C PHE A 724 -7.29 -3.10 -3.91
N ALA A 725 -6.27 -2.65 -4.66
CA ALA A 725 -5.59 -1.38 -4.40
C ALA A 725 -6.56 -0.19 -4.43
N LEU A 726 -7.43 -0.13 -5.45
CA LEU A 726 -8.47 0.89 -5.57
C LEU A 726 -9.48 0.82 -4.42
N LYS A 727 -9.85 -0.39 -3.97
CA LYS A 727 -10.76 -0.57 -2.82
C LYS A 727 -10.12 -0.07 -1.53
N GLU A 728 -8.85 -0.40 -1.31
CA GLU A 728 -8.10 0.06 -0.14
C GLU A 728 -7.94 1.59 -0.15
N PHE A 729 -7.52 2.16 -1.27
CA PHE A 729 -7.44 3.61 -1.46
C PHE A 729 -8.76 4.31 -1.20
N ARG A 730 -9.87 3.82 -1.76
CA ARG A 730 -11.20 4.42 -1.56
C ARG A 730 -11.67 4.34 -0.11
N ARG A 731 -11.38 3.24 0.60
CA ARG A 731 -11.62 3.12 2.06
C ARG A 731 -10.75 4.11 2.84
N GLY A 732 -9.55 4.34 2.33
CA GLY A 732 -8.53 5.23 2.85
C GLY A 732 -8.58 6.64 2.28
N LEU A 733 -9.67 7.13 1.67
CA LEU A 733 -9.71 8.47 1.07
C LEU A 733 -10.37 9.51 2.00
N TYR A 734 -9.66 10.61 2.26
CA TYR A 734 -10.20 11.77 2.98
C TYR A 734 -10.59 12.87 1.99
N THR A 735 -11.91 13.11 1.85
CA THR A 735 -12.48 13.86 0.71
C THR A 735 -12.71 15.35 0.96
N ARG A 736 -12.44 15.88 2.15
CA ARG A 736 -12.76 17.28 2.51
C ARG A 736 -12.23 18.30 1.50
N TYR A 737 -11.03 18.09 0.98
CA TYR A 737 -10.35 19.04 0.09
C TYR A 737 -10.25 18.57 -1.36
N ARG A 738 -11.00 17.51 -1.72
CA ARG A 738 -10.95 16.88 -3.04
C ARG A 738 -11.22 17.89 -4.15
N GLU A 739 -12.24 18.73 -4.00
CA GLU A 739 -12.62 19.74 -5.01
C GLU A 739 -11.56 20.84 -5.21
N TRP A 740 -10.57 20.95 -4.30
CA TRP A 740 -9.52 21.96 -4.36
C TRP A 740 -8.19 21.43 -4.90
N GLY A 741 -8.17 20.26 -5.55
CA GLY A 741 -6.90 19.70 -5.99
C GLY A 741 -6.14 18.89 -4.94
N SER A 742 -6.64 18.82 -3.71
CA SER A 742 -5.92 18.26 -2.55
C SER A 742 -6.48 16.90 -2.13
N TRP A 743 -5.70 15.86 -2.36
CA TRP A 743 -6.06 14.48 -2.07
C TRP A 743 -5.26 13.97 -0.89
N TYR A 744 -5.94 13.47 0.14
CA TYR A 744 -5.32 12.80 1.27
C TYR A 744 -5.81 11.37 1.32
N ALA A 745 -4.88 10.43 1.54
CA ALA A 745 -5.26 9.05 1.80
C ALA A 745 -4.37 8.41 2.85
N ALA A 746 -4.93 7.51 3.65
CA ALA A 746 -4.20 6.70 4.62
C ALA A 746 -4.57 5.23 4.46
N THR A 747 -3.56 4.37 4.55
CA THR A 747 -3.71 2.91 4.68
C THR A 747 -3.12 2.47 6.02
N ALA A 748 -3.04 1.16 6.26
CA ALA A 748 -2.34 0.67 7.45
C ALA A 748 -0.84 1.03 7.43
N HIS A 749 -0.29 1.22 6.23
CA HIS A 749 1.15 1.39 6.02
C HIS A 749 1.55 2.72 5.41
N SER A 750 0.62 3.60 5.08
CA SER A 750 0.97 4.89 4.50
C SER A 750 0.03 6.03 4.90
N PHE A 751 0.55 7.25 4.78
CA PHE A 751 -0.24 8.47 4.68
C PHE A 751 0.28 9.30 3.51
N MET A 752 -0.60 9.65 2.58
CA MET A 752 -0.24 10.40 1.38
C MET A 752 -1.01 11.70 1.26
N PHE A 753 -0.34 12.70 0.68
CA PHE A 753 -0.93 13.90 0.12
C PHE A 753 -0.55 14.03 -1.36
N VAL A 754 -1.53 14.30 -2.22
CA VAL A 754 -1.30 14.74 -3.60
C VAL A 754 -2.05 16.04 -3.83
N GLY A 755 -1.31 17.10 -4.14
CA GLY A 755 -1.85 18.39 -4.57
C GLY A 755 -1.69 18.58 -6.07
N THR A 756 -2.68 19.16 -6.73
CA THR A 756 -2.45 19.84 -8.02
C THR A 756 -1.73 21.17 -7.78
N ASP A 757 -1.00 21.64 -8.79
CA ASP A 757 -0.17 22.84 -8.70
C ASP A 757 -0.99 24.05 -8.21
N GLY A 758 -0.39 24.81 -7.31
CA GLY A 758 -1.05 25.88 -6.56
C GLY A 758 -0.32 26.20 -5.26
N GLU A 759 -0.34 27.49 -4.91
CA GLU A 759 0.34 28.01 -3.71
C GLU A 759 -0.06 27.30 -2.41
N PRO A 760 -1.35 27.02 -2.12
CA PRO A 760 -1.72 26.32 -0.88
C PRO A 760 -1.21 24.88 -0.83
N SER A 761 -1.25 24.15 -1.96
CA SER A 761 -0.76 22.78 -2.05
C SER A 761 0.74 22.71 -1.79
N ARG A 762 1.52 23.59 -2.43
CA ARG A 762 2.98 23.59 -2.37
C ARG A 762 3.51 24.23 -1.08
N GLU A 763 3.19 25.48 -0.81
CA GLU A 763 3.84 26.24 0.27
C GLU A 763 3.27 25.94 1.65
N MET A 764 1.96 25.71 1.73
CA MET A 764 1.30 25.48 3.02
C MET A 764 1.24 23.98 3.35
N ILE A 765 0.67 23.16 2.47
CA ILE A 765 0.46 21.75 2.79
C ILE A 765 1.76 20.96 2.64
N HIS A 766 2.36 20.93 1.45
CA HIS A 766 3.53 20.12 1.16
C HIS A 766 4.77 20.57 1.94
N ARG A 767 5.08 21.87 1.94
CA ARG A 767 6.30 22.40 2.55
C ARG A 767 6.21 22.57 4.07
N ARG A 768 5.04 22.94 4.60
CA ARG A 768 4.87 23.20 6.03
C ARG A 768 4.16 22.07 6.76
N HIS A 769 2.93 21.72 6.37
CA HIS A 769 2.09 20.83 7.17
C HIS A 769 2.57 19.37 7.15
N MET A 770 2.87 18.85 5.96
CA MET A 770 3.31 17.47 5.76
C MET A 770 4.62 17.15 6.50
N PRO A 771 5.66 18.01 6.51
CA PRO A 771 6.90 17.75 7.24
C PRO A 771 6.84 18.11 8.73
N THR A 772 5.72 18.61 9.26
CA THR A 772 5.63 19.03 10.67
C THR A 772 4.52 18.27 11.38
N MET A 773 3.38 18.92 11.61
CA MET A 773 2.29 18.38 12.42
C MET A 773 1.68 17.11 11.82
N TYR A 774 1.56 17.00 10.50
CA TYR A 774 0.97 15.82 9.86
C TYR A 774 1.93 14.63 9.88
N ARG A 775 3.23 14.85 9.64
CA ARG A 775 4.25 13.82 9.90
C ARG A 775 4.18 13.33 11.33
N ARG A 776 4.12 14.25 12.30
CA ARG A 776 4.13 13.89 13.72
C ARG A 776 2.87 13.11 14.11
N MET A 777 1.69 13.49 13.63
CA MET A 777 0.46 12.70 13.82
C MET A 777 0.58 11.29 13.22
N PHE A 778 1.15 11.17 12.02
CA PHE A 778 1.43 9.88 11.40
C PHE A 778 2.40 9.06 12.25
N LEU A 779 3.53 9.62 12.67
CA LEU A 779 4.52 8.96 13.53
C LEU A 779 3.93 8.51 14.87
N ILE A 780 3.04 9.30 15.49
CA ILE A 780 2.33 8.89 16.72
C ILE A 780 1.45 7.67 16.42
N SER A 781 0.68 7.69 15.33
CA SER A 781 -0.20 6.57 14.97
C SER A 781 0.57 5.28 14.67
N GLN A 782 1.72 5.38 13.99
CA GLN A 782 2.62 4.25 13.73
C GLN A 782 3.38 3.83 14.98
N GLY A 783 3.73 4.78 15.84
CA GLY A 783 4.36 4.52 17.13
C GLY A 783 3.45 3.74 18.06
N TYR A 784 2.14 3.98 18.03
CA TYR A 784 1.17 3.18 18.75
C TYR A 784 1.18 1.72 18.27
N VAL A 785 1.13 1.47 16.96
CA VAL A 785 1.24 0.10 16.40
C VAL A 785 2.55 -0.56 16.85
N ALA A 786 3.66 0.16 16.77
CA ALA A 786 4.97 -0.36 17.17
C ALA A 786 5.03 -0.73 18.66
N VAL A 787 4.55 0.14 19.55
CA VAL A 787 4.54 -0.12 21.00
C VAL A 787 3.62 -1.28 21.36
N LEU A 788 2.46 -1.38 20.71
CA LEU A 788 1.55 -2.52 20.89
C LEU A 788 2.16 -3.83 20.38
N GLY A 789 2.84 -3.79 19.23
CA GLY A 789 3.61 -4.93 18.73
C GLY A 789 4.73 -5.35 19.69
N ALA A 790 5.40 -4.39 20.33
CA ALA A 790 6.41 -4.67 21.34
C ALA A 790 5.82 -5.38 22.57
N PHE A 791 4.69 -4.90 23.09
CA PHE A 791 3.98 -5.61 24.17
C PHE A 791 3.60 -7.04 23.78
N ALA A 792 3.10 -7.25 22.55
CA ALA A 792 2.77 -8.58 22.07
C ALA A 792 4.01 -9.50 21.96
N LEU A 793 5.17 -8.97 21.56
CA LEU A 793 6.43 -9.71 21.57
C LEU A 793 6.87 -10.07 23.00
N GLU A 794 6.79 -9.11 23.93
CA GLU A 794 7.17 -9.34 25.32
C GLU A 794 6.25 -10.35 26.02
N VAL A 795 4.93 -10.33 25.75
CA VAL A 795 3.98 -11.35 26.23
C VAL A 795 4.40 -12.74 25.73
N ASN A 796 4.74 -12.88 24.45
CA ASN A 796 5.19 -14.14 23.88
C ASN A 796 6.52 -14.61 24.47
N ASP A 797 7.48 -13.71 24.67
CA ASP A 797 8.75 -13.99 25.32
C ASP A 797 8.54 -14.46 26.76
N ALA A 798 7.66 -13.79 27.51
CA ALA A 798 7.31 -14.16 28.88
C ALA A 798 6.69 -15.57 28.95
N LEU A 799 5.76 -15.89 28.06
CA LEU A 799 5.15 -17.23 27.99
C LEU A 799 6.17 -18.31 27.61
N LYS A 800 7.10 -18.00 26.69
CA LYS A 800 8.17 -18.92 26.31
C LYS A 800 9.15 -19.15 27.45
N ALA A 801 9.63 -18.08 28.09
CA ALA A 801 10.52 -18.14 29.25
C ALA A 801 9.89 -18.97 30.37
N ALA A 802 8.61 -18.72 30.66
CA ALA A 802 7.83 -19.49 31.64
C ALA A 802 7.73 -20.98 31.29
N LYS A 803 7.44 -21.32 30.03
CA LYS A 803 7.39 -22.72 29.57
C LYS A 803 8.74 -23.42 29.67
N GLU A 804 9.82 -22.66 29.51
CA GLU A 804 11.18 -23.15 29.65
C GLU A 804 11.61 -23.29 31.12
N SER A 805 10.90 -22.71 32.10
CA SER A 805 11.27 -22.83 33.52
C SER A 805 11.27 -24.30 34.00
N PRO A 806 12.28 -24.74 34.78
CA PRO A 806 12.44 -26.14 35.13
C PRO A 806 11.38 -26.66 36.11
N THR A 807 10.84 -25.78 36.95
CA THR A 807 9.76 -26.12 37.89
C THR A 807 8.51 -25.28 37.68
N ARG A 808 7.34 -25.83 38.03
CA ARG A 808 6.06 -25.09 37.99
C ARG A 808 6.08 -23.85 38.89
N ALA A 809 6.78 -23.90 40.03
CA ALA A 809 6.88 -22.77 40.94
C ALA A 809 7.71 -21.62 40.33
N GLU A 810 8.82 -21.93 39.65
CA GLU A 810 9.61 -20.93 38.91
C GLU A 810 8.84 -20.40 37.70
N GLN A 811 8.08 -21.26 37.02
CA GLN A 811 7.18 -20.85 35.94
C GLN A 811 6.14 -19.84 36.42
N GLU A 812 5.45 -20.13 37.53
CA GLU A 812 4.43 -19.26 38.13
C GLU A 812 5.04 -17.94 38.61
N ALA A 813 6.20 -17.99 39.27
CA ALA A 813 6.92 -16.81 39.73
C ALA A 813 7.36 -15.92 38.56
N ALA A 814 7.90 -16.52 37.50
CA ALA A 814 8.29 -15.79 36.29
C ALA A 814 7.08 -15.14 35.61
N LEU A 815 5.99 -15.89 35.40
CA LEU A 815 4.76 -15.35 34.81
C LEU A 815 4.16 -14.22 35.64
N THR A 816 4.17 -14.35 36.97
CA THR A 816 3.66 -13.31 37.87
C THR A 816 4.50 -12.04 37.78
N GLY A 817 5.83 -12.17 37.78
CA GLY A 817 6.75 -11.06 37.58
C GLY A 817 6.52 -10.35 36.24
N PHE A 818 6.44 -11.13 35.16
CA PHE A 818 6.18 -10.59 33.81
C PHE A 818 4.80 -9.93 33.70
N TYR A 819 3.76 -10.50 34.30
CA TYR A 819 2.43 -9.89 34.33
C TYR A 819 2.47 -8.52 35.00
N HIS A 820 3.09 -8.40 36.17
CA HIS A 820 3.17 -7.10 36.84
C HIS A 820 3.98 -6.07 36.05
N TYR A 821 5.06 -6.50 35.40
CA TYR A 821 5.84 -5.67 34.48
C TYR A 821 4.98 -5.17 33.31
N LEU A 822 4.36 -6.10 32.57
CA LEU A 822 3.56 -5.80 31.37
C LEU A 822 2.32 -4.98 31.70
N HIS A 823 1.57 -5.34 32.74
CA HIS A 823 0.38 -4.62 33.18
C HIS A 823 0.71 -3.20 33.63
N ARG A 824 1.81 -2.99 34.34
CA ARG A 824 2.26 -1.64 34.71
C ARG A 824 2.68 -0.83 33.49
N GLY A 825 3.44 -1.44 32.58
CA GLY A 825 3.83 -0.80 31.32
C GLY A 825 2.60 -0.38 30.51
N GLN A 826 1.62 -1.27 30.41
CA GLN A 826 0.36 -1.02 29.72
C GLN A 826 -0.47 0.08 30.38
N LEU A 827 -0.59 0.11 31.72
CA LEU A 827 -1.27 1.18 32.44
C LEU A 827 -0.57 2.53 32.22
N HIS A 828 0.76 2.55 32.25
CA HIS A 828 1.53 3.74 31.98
C HIS A 828 1.33 4.22 30.55
N PHE A 829 1.44 3.33 29.56
CA PHE A 829 1.16 3.63 28.16
C PHE A 829 -0.27 4.18 27.98
N THR A 830 -1.27 3.54 28.60
CA THR A 830 -2.68 3.96 28.54
C THR A 830 -2.91 5.35 29.13
N ASN A 831 -2.30 5.64 30.27
CA ASN A 831 -2.54 6.89 31.00
C ASN A 831 -1.72 8.07 30.47
N HIS A 832 -0.57 7.82 29.84
CA HIS A 832 0.39 8.87 29.51
C HIS A 832 0.75 8.97 28.02
N ILE A 833 0.45 7.97 27.19
CA ILE A 833 0.93 7.95 25.80
C ILE A 833 -0.20 7.70 24.80
N TRP A 834 -1.15 6.85 25.15
CA TRP A 834 -2.29 6.49 24.31
C TRP A 834 -3.42 7.52 24.43
N PHE A 835 -3.68 8.26 23.34
CA PHE A 835 -4.75 9.24 23.28
C PHE A 835 -5.58 9.06 22.02
N GLU A 836 -6.91 9.10 22.18
CA GLU A 836 -7.84 9.03 21.04
C GLU A 836 -7.81 10.30 20.20
N GLN A 837 -7.42 11.43 20.80
CA GLN A 837 -7.35 12.73 20.15
C GLN A 837 -6.02 13.38 20.49
N VAL A 838 -5.29 13.81 19.48
CA VAL A 838 -3.99 14.47 19.66
C VAL A 838 -4.03 15.98 19.42
N SER A 839 -5.09 16.49 18.77
CA SER A 839 -5.22 17.89 18.38
C SER A 839 -6.54 18.51 18.86
N SER A 840 -6.56 19.82 19.09
CA SER A 840 -7.81 20.58 19.31
C SER A 840 -8.43 21.07 18.01
N GLN A 841 -7.66 21.13 16.92
CA GLN A 841 -8.14 21.60 15.63
C GLN A 841 -9.02 20.55 14.98
N VAL A 842 -10.17 20.97 14.42
CA VAL A 842 -11.14 20.05 13.78
C VAL A 842 -10.48 19.21 12.69
N GLN A 843 -9.68 19.82 11.81
CA GLN A 843 -8.95 19.10 10.77
C GLN A 843 -7.92 18.12 11.35
N GLY A 844 -7.15 18.52 12.36
CA GLY A 844 -6.16 17.66 13.01
C GLY A 844 -6.80 16.45 13.70
N ARG A 845 -7.94 16.65 14.37
CA ARG A 845 -8.73 15.56 14.99
C ARG A 845 -9.19 14.56 13.94
N GLU A 846 -9.82 15.05 12.87
CA GLU A 846 -10.31 14.20 11.80
C GLU A 846 -9.20 13.41 11.12
N LEU A 847 -8.07 14.05 10.79
CA LEU A 847 -6.94 13.37 10.15
C LEU A 847 -6.29 12.33 11.07
N PHE A 848 -6.13 12.62 12.37
CA PHE A 848 -5.56 11.65 13.30
C PHE A 848 -6.49 10.47 13.57
N GLU A 849 -7.78 10.71 13.84
CA GLU A 849 -8.78 9.64 13.96
C GLU A 849 -8.80 8.78 12.69
N PHE A 850 -8.73 9.43 11.54
CA PHE A 850 -8.66 8.77 10.25
C PHE A 850 -7.41 7.88 10.12
N MET A 851 -6.21 8.37 10.46
CA MET A 851 -4.97 7.58 10.47
C MET A 851 -5.04 6.41 11.45
N SER A 852 -5.40 6.65 12.72
CA SER A 852 -5.50 5.61 13.75
C SER A 852 -6.49 4.50 13.40
N ARG A 853 -7.57 4.85 12.70
CA ARG A 853 -8.52 3.84 12.20
C ARG A 853 -7.93 2.99 11.09
N GLN A 854 -7.16 3.57 10.16
CA GLN A 854 -6.57 2.81 9.04
C GLN A 854 -5.39 1.95 9.48
N THR A 855 -4.60 2.40 10.47
CA THR A 855 -3.54 1.59 11.07
C THR A 855 -4.07 0.44 11.91
N GLY A 856 -5.32 0.51 12.37
CA GLY A 856 -5.91 -0.54 13.20
C GLY A 856 -5.39 -0.56 14.64
N CYS A 857 -4.62 0.45 15.06
CA CYS A 857 -4.01 0.48 16.39
C CYS A 857 -5.03 0.40 17.52
N GLN A 858 -6.27 0.87 17.33
CA GLN A 858 -7.34 0.71 18.33
C GLN A 858 -7.78 -0.74 18.51
N ALA A 859 -7.78 -1.54 17.45
CA ALA A 859 -8.09 -2.96 17.53
C ALA A 859 -6.95 -3.73 18.20
N GLU A 860 -5.70 -3.41 17.83
CA GLU A 860 -4.50 -3.97 18.45
C GLU A 860 -4.41 -3.62 19.95
N TYR A 861 -4.74 -2.38 20.32
CA TYR A 861 -4.76 -1.96 21.72
C TYR A 861 -5.70 -2.83 22.56
N ARG A 862 -6.92 -3.09 22.05
CA ARG A 862 -7.88 -3.97 22.72
C ARG A 862 -7.35 -5.40 22.81
N MET A 863 -6.74 -5.92 21.74
CA MET A 863 -6.17 -7.27 21.74
C MET A 863 -5.08 -7.42 22.81
N VAL A 864 -4.09 -6.53 22.83
CA VAL A 864 -2.99 -6.55 23.82
C VAL A 864 -3.53 -6.42 25.25
N ARG A 865 -4.52 -5.54 25.47
CA ARG A 865 -5.18 -5.42 26.76
C ARG A 865 -5.87 -6.72 27.18
N ASP A 866 -6.67 -7.29 26.29
CA ASP A 866 -7.43 -8.49 26.59
C ASP A 866 -6.47 -9.69 26.82
N GLU A 867 -5.31 -9.75 26.15
CA GLU A 867 -4.25 -10.74 26.41
C GLU A 867 -3.61 -10.58 27.79
N ILE A 868 -3.30 -9.35 28.21
CA ILE A 868 -2.75 -9.07 29.55
C ILE A 868 -3.79 -9.40 30.65
N GLU A 869 -5.06 -9.08 30.43
CA GLU A 869 -6.16 -9.44 31.34
C GLU A 869 -6.38 -10.96 31.41
N GLN A 870 -6.26 -11.68 30.29
CA GLN A 870 -6.31 -13.14 30.27
C GLN A 870 -5.15 -13.77 31.04
N MET A 871 -3.94 -13.21 30.93
CA MET A 871 -2.79 -13.65 31.72
C MET A 871 -3.03 -13.46 33.22
N GLN A 872 -3.68 -12.35 33.62
CA GLN A 872 -4.10 -12.15 35.02
C GLN A 872 -5.10 -13.23 35.48
N ALA A 873 -6.12 -13.50 34.67
CA ALA A 873 -7.14 -14.49 34.99
C ALA A 873 -6.53 -15.90 35.12
N PHE A 874 -5.56 -16.23 34.27
CA PHE A 874 -4.80 -17.48 34.36
C PHE A 874 -4.01 -17.57 35.67
N LEU A 875 -3.27 -16.51 36.04
CA LEU A 875 -2.52 -16.48 37.30
C LEU A 875 -3.42 -16.59 38.53
N ALA A 876 -4.56 -15.89 38.55
CA ALA A 876 -5.54 -15.99 39.62
C ALA A 876 -6.10 -17.42 39.76
N ALA A 877 -6.40 -18.08 38.64
CA ALA A 877 -6.89 -19.46 38.63
C ALA A 877 -5.83 -20.45 39.14
N GLU A 878 -4.56 -20.25 38.80
CA GLU A 878 -3.44 -21.05 39.34
C GLU A 878 -3.26 -20.85 40.86
N GLU A 879 -3.36 -19.60 41.33
CA GLU A 879 -3.27 -19.29 42.76
C GLU A 879 -4.44 -19.92 43.54
N ASP A 880 -5.65 -19.86 43.01
CA ASP A 880 -6.84 -20.48 43.59
C ASP A 880 -6.74 -22.01 43.58
N ALA A 881 -6.22 -22.60 42.51
CA ALA A 881 -5.93 -24.04 42.48
C ALA A 881 -4.94 -24.43 43.58
N ARG A 882 -3.91 -23.61 43.82
CA ARG A 882 -2.94 -23.84 44.91
C ARG A 882 -3.56 -23.67 46.30
N LYS A 883 -4.42 -22.67 46.50
CA LYS A 883 -5.17 -22.50 47.75
C LYS A 883 -6.07 -23.71 47.99
N ASN A 884 -6.75 -24.19 46.96
CA ASN A 884 -7.58 -25.39 47.03
C ASN A 884 -6.74 -26.65 47.33
N ASP A 885 -5.56 -26.81 46.75
CA ASP A 885 -4.66 -27.92 47.06
C ASP A 885 -4.20 -27.88 48.51
N LYS A 886 -3.89 -26.69 49.05
CA LYS A 886 -3.57 -26.51 50.48
C LYS A 886 -4.77 -26.82 51.37
N VAL A 887 -5.96 -26.35 51.02
CA VAL A 887 -7.19 -26.68 51.76
C VAL A 887 -7.46 -28.18 51.73
N ILE A 888 -7.28 -28.85 50.59
CA ILE A 888 -7.40 -30.30 50.47
C ILE A 888 -6.34 -31.02 51.31
N GLU A 889 -5.11 -30.51 51.37
CA GLU A 889 -4.04 -31.05 52.21
C GLU A 889 -4.32 -30.85 53.71
N GLU A 890 -4.82 -29.68 54.09
CA GLU A 890 -5.27 -29.36 55.44
C GLU A 890 -6.46 -30.22 55.84
N GLU A 891 -7.48 -30.36 54.99
CA GLU A 891 -8.60 -31.28 55.19
C GLU A 891 -8.12 -32.72 55.33
N ARG A 892 -7.16 -33.16 54.51
CA ARG A 892 -6.55 -34.49 54.64
C ARG A 892 -5.84 -34.62 55.98
N ARG A 893 -5.11 -33.60 56.42
CA ARG A 893 -4.42 -33.57 57.71
C ARG A 893 -5.41 -33.60 58.87
N GLU A 894 -6.48 -32.81 58.82
CA GLU A 894 -7.56 -32.77 59.81
C GLU A 894 -8.31 -34.09 59.86
N ARG A 895 -8.71 -34.66 58.71
CA ARG A 895 -9.32 -36.00 58.65
C ARG A 895 -8.40 -37.05 59.24
N THR A 896 -7.10 -36.95 58.97
CA THR A 896 -6.10 -37.87 59.53
C THR A 896 -5.97 -37.70 61.04
N LEU A 897 -5.88 -36.46 61.53
CA LEU A 897 -5.85 -36.16 62.96
C LEU A 897 -7.14 -36.60 63.67
N ALA A 898 -8.30 -36.35 63.08
CA ALA A 898 -9.59 -36.80 63.59
C ALA A 898 -9.68 -38.34 63.60
N THR A 899 -9.19 -39.01 62.55
CA THR A 899 -9.13 -40.47 62.47
C THR A 899 -8.24 -41.06 63.56
N ILE A 900 -7.14 -40.39 63.89
CA ILE A 900 -6.24 -40.80 64.98
C ILE A 900 -6.86 -40.46 66.34
N ALA A 901 -7.35 -39.23 66.55
CA ALA A 901 -7.81 -38.73 67.84
C ALA A 901 -9.15 -39.31 68.27
N LEU A 902 -10.05 -39.66 67.33
CA LEU A 902 -11.38 -40.19 67.64
C LEU A 902 -11.32 -41.51 68.45
N PRO A 903 -10.51 -42.53 68.09
CA PRO A 903 -10.29 -43.71 68.93
C PRO A 903 -9.78 -43.39 70.34
N PHE A 904 -8.86 -42.43 70.49
CA PHE A 904 -8.36 -42.01 71.79
C PHE A 904 -9.42 -41.28 72.61
N ALA A 905 -10.18 -40.37 72.00
CA ALA A 905 -11.29 -39.68 72.66
C ALA A 905 -12.38 -40.67 73.10
N LEU A 906 -12.74 -41.63 72.25
CA LEU A 906 -13.66 -42.71 72.60
C LEU A 906 -13.11 -43.57 73.76
N LEU A 907 -11.82 -43.89 73.72
CA LEU A 907 -11.14 -44.64 74.76
C LEU A 907 -11.15 -43.88 76.11
N PHE A 908 -10.78 -42.61 76.13
CA PHE A 908 -10.80 -41.80 77.36
C PHE A 908 -12.22 -41.59 77.89
N ALA A 909 -13.21 -41.41 77.00
CA ALA A 909 -14.62 -41.35 77.38
C ALA A 909 -15.12 -42.67 78.00
N LEU A 910 -14.69 -43.82 77.46
CA LEU A 910 -14.93 -45.14 78.06
C LEU A 910 -14.23 -45.24 79.42
N LEU A 911 -12.92 -45.01 79.50
CA LEU A 911 -12.15 -45.15 80.74
C LEU A 911 -12.59 -44.19 81.86
N GLY A 912 -13.14 -43.01 81.53
CA GLY A 912 -13.66 -42.05 82.50
C GLY A 912 -15.05 -42.37 83.05
N SER A 913 -15.77 -43.32 82.46
CA SER A 913 -17.07 -43.77 82.98
C SER A 913 -16.86 -44.72 84.16
N GLN A 914 -17.34 -44.33 85.35
CA GLN A 914 -17.20 -45.10 86.58
C GLN A 914 -17.91 -46.47 86.55
N GLU A 915 -18.78 -46.71 85.55
CA GLU A 915 -19.53 -47.96 85.39
C GLU A 915 -18.86 -48.96 84.42
N VAL A 916 -17.68 -48.64 83.89
CA VAL A 916 -16.99 -49.51 82.91
C VAL A 916 -16.52 -50.84 83.48
N ALA A 917 -16.22 -50.90 84.77
CA ALA A 917 -15.90 -52.16 85.43
C ALA A 917 -17.03 -53.20 85.31
N ASP A 918 -18.28 -52.73 85.29
CA ASP A 918 -19.47 -53.59 85.24
C ASP A 918 -19.90 -53.95 83.80
N HIS A 919 -19.47 -53.17 82.81
CA HIS A 919 -19.93 -53.29 81.41
C HIS A 919 -18.84 -53.74 80.43
N PHE A 920 -17.56 -53.64 80.80
CA PHE A 920 -16.46 -54.08 79.96
C PHE A 920 -16.23 -55.59 80.14
N PHE A 921 -16.65 -56.38 79.16
CA PHE A 921 -16.65 -57.86 79.26
C PHE A 921 -15.28 -58.49 79.51
N LEU A 922 -14.18 -57.78 79.20
CA LEU A 922 -12.81 -58.23 79.49
C LEU A 922 -12.34 -57.86 80.91
N TRP A 923 -13.06 -56.99 81.62
CA TRP A 923 -12.67 -56.50 82.94
C TRP A 923 -12.41 -57.63 83.95
N PRO A 924 -13.25 -58.68 84.07
CA PRO A 924 -12.99 -59.78 84.98
C PRO A 924 -11.71 -60.56 84.60
N LEU A 925 -11.44 -60.73 83.29
CA LEU A 925 -10.25 -61.39 82.78
C LEU A 925 -8.98 -60.59 83.05
N MET A 926 -9.02 -59.27 82.85
CA MET A 926 -7.89 -58.39 83.12
C MET A 926 -7.62 -58.27 84.62
N SER A 927 -8.67 -58.17 85.43
CA SER A 927 -8.56 -58.14 86.89
C SER A 927 -7.97 -59.45 87.41
N LEU A 928 -8.41 -60.59 86.87
CA LEU A 928 -7.84 -61.90 87.17
C LEU A 928 -6.37 -61.99 86.76
N ALA A 929 -6.00 -61.48 85.57
CA ALA A 929 -4.61 -61.48 85.12
C ALA A 929 -3.71 -60.64 86.04
N VAL A 930 -4.13 -59.41 86.39
CA VAL A 930 -3.38 -58.52 87.28
C VAL A 930 -3.22 -59.11 88.68
N THR A 931 -4.30 -59.62 89.27
CA THR A 931 -4.27 -60.24 90.61
C THR A 931 -3.47 -61.55 90.62
N SER A 932 -3.53 -62.35 89.55
CA SER A 932 -2.73 -63.58 89.42
C SER A 932 -1.22 -63.33 89.34
N LEU A 933 -0.83 -62.13 88.89
CA LEU A 933 0.55 -61.66 88.88
C LEU A 933 0.98 -61.00 90.21
N GLY A 934 0.09 -60.99 91.22
CA GLY A 934 0.36 -60.46 92.55
C GLY A 934 0.22 -58.95 92.69
N PHE A 935 -0.32 -58.26 91.68
CA PHE A 935 -0.56 -56.82 91.74
C PHE A 935 -1.92 -56.47 92.32
N ASP A 936 -2.04 -55.27 92.89
CA ASP A 936 -3.30 -54.73 93.41
C ASP A 936 -4.33 -54.57 92.28
N ALA A 937 -5.62 -54.78 92.58
CA ALA A 937 -6.70 -54.70 91.60
C ALA A 937 -6.78 -53.32 90.90
N ALA A 938 -6.28 -52.25 91.51
CA ALA A 938 -6.16 -50.93 90.89
C ALA A 938 -5.28 -50.95 89.63
N TRP A 939 -4.31 -51.87 89.52
CA TRP A 939 -3.48 -52.05 88.32
C TRP A 939 -4.26 -52.60 87.12
N THR A 940 -5.49 -53.08 87.31
CA THR A 940 -6.40 -53.45 86.21
C THR A 940 -6.68 -52.25 85.30
N TRP A 941 -6.79 -51.05 85.86
CA TRP A 941 -6.93 -49.81 85.09
C TRP A 941 -5.68 -49.49 84.27
N VAL A 942 -4.49 -49.76 84.81
CA VAL A 942 -3.22 -49.57 84.09
C VAL A 942 -3.15 -50.56 82.92
N LEU A 943 -3.45 -51.84 83.15
CA LEU A 943 -3.45 -52.84 82.08
C LEU A 943 -4.52 -52.55 81.02
N ALA A 944 -5.72 -52.13 81.42
CA ALA A 944 -6.80 -51.73 80.49
C ALA A 944 -6.38 -50.53 79.63
N SER A 945 -5.70 -49.55 80.23
CA SER A 945 -5.16 -48.39 79.53
C SER A 945 -4.07 -48.79 78.54
N VAL A 946 -3.19 -49.73 78.90
CA VAL A 946 -2.13 -50.24 78.00
C VAL A 946 -2.71 -51.04 76.83
N VAL A 947 -3.66 -51.94 77.09
CA VAL A 947 -4.32 -52.74 76.04
C VAL A 947 -5.08 -51.84 75.08
N ALA A 948 -5.77 -50.84 75.60
CA ALA A 948 -6.50 -49.92 74.76
C ALA A 948 -5.60 -48.94 74.01
N LEU A 949 -4.48 -48.51 74.60
CA LEU A 949 -3.43 -47.78 73.90
C LEU A 949 -2.88 -48.63 72.74
N ALA A 950 -2.58 -49.90 72.98
CA ALA A 950 -2.12 -50.82 71.95
C ALA A 950 -3.19 -51.04 70.85
N GLY A 951 -4.47 -51.14 71.22
CA GLY A 951 -5.59 -51.21 70.28
C GLY A 951 -5.72 -49.95 69.42
N SER A 952 -5.63 -48.77 70.01
CA SER A 952 -5.64 -47.48 69.31
C SER A 952 -4.45 -47.33 68.36
N VAL A 953 -3.26 -47.79 68.75
CA VAL A 953 -2.07 -47.84 67.89
C VAL A 953 -2.27 -48.80 66.71
N LEU A 954 -2.88 -49.98 66.93
CA LEU A 954 -3.18 -50.95 65.87
C LEU A 954 -4.25 -50.45 64.89
N VAL A 955 -5.28 -49.75 65.37
CA VAL A 955 -6.29 -49.09 64.51
C VAL A 955 -5.63 -47.96 63.71
N GLY A 956 -4.77 -47.15 64.34
CA GLY A 956 -3.98 -46.14 63.65
C GLY A 956 -3.07 -46.73 62.56
N LEU A 957 -2.45 -47.88 62.83
CA LEU A 957 -1.64 -48.66 61.87
C LEU A 957 -2.46 -49.18 60.68
N ALA A 958 -3.72 -49.57 60.91
CA ALA A 958 -4.59 -50.11 59.87
C ALA A 958 -5.17 -49.01 58.96
N VAL A 959 -5.45 -47.82 59.49
CA VAL A 959 -6.15 -46.76 58.76
C VAL A 959 -5.19 -45.76 58.09
N ALA A 960 -3.98 -45.55 58.62
CA ALA A 960 -3.02 -44.59 58.08
C ALA A 960 -1.58 -45.15 58.03
N PRO A 961 -1.31 -46.22 57.26
CA PRO A 961 -0.01 -46.94 57.28
C PRO A 961 1.18 -46.09 56.81
N ASP A 962 0.98 -45.08 55.96
CA ASP A 962 2.06 -44.26 55.42
C ASP A 962 2.58 -43.18 56.39
N LEU A 963 1.81 -42.87 57.43
CA LEU A 963 2.15 -41.82 58.41
C LEU A 963 3.26 -42.28 59.37
N LEU A 964 3.26 -43.56 59.73
CA LEU A 964 4.29 -44.17 60.56
C LEU A 964 5.59 -44.47 59.78
N ARG A 965 5.50 -44.69 58.46
CA ARG A 965 6.68 -44.83 57.58
C ARG A 965 7.49 -43.55 57.46
N LYS A 966 6.82 -42.39 57.51
CA LYS A 966 7.45 -41.07 57.39
C LYS A 966 7.85 -40.46 58.74
N SER A 967 7.53 -41.10 59.87
CA SER A 967 7.98 -40.64 61.19
C SER A 967 9.49 -40.89 61.36
N PRO A 968 10.31 -39.85 61.58
CA PRO A 968 11.78 -39.97 61.59
C PRO A 968 12.34 -40.81 62.75
N GLY A 969 11.53 -41.16 63.77
CA GLY A 969 11.93 -42.08 64.85
C GLY A 969 11.35 -43.49 64.73
N LEU A 970 10.08 -43.61 64.32
CA LEU A 970 9.38 -44.90 64.23
C LEU A 970 9.66 -45.66 62.92
N GLY A 971 9.98 -44.95 61.83
CA GLY A 971 10.30 -45.55 60.55
C GLY A 971 11.56 -46.43 60.58
N GLY A 972 12.55 -46.09 61.42
CA GLY A 972 13.76 -46.90 61.65
C GLY A 972 13.49 -48.18 62.45
N LEU A 973 12.67 -48.07 63.49
CA LEU A 973 12.27 -49.18 64.38
C LEU A 973 11.37 -50.19 63.64
N LEU A 974 10.42 -49.70 62.85
CA LEU A 974 9.57 -50.52 61.99
C LEU A 974 10.30 -51.04 60.74
N GLY A 975 11.37 -50.37 60.28
CA GLY A 975 12.19 -50.82 59.15
C GLY A 975 12.97 -52.11 59.42
N HIS A 976 13.42 -52.32 60.66
CA HIS A 976 14.00 -53.59 61.11
C HIS A 976 12.91 -54.65 61.35
N GLY A 977 11.81 -54.29 62.03
CA GLY A 977 10.68 -55.19 62.24
C GLY A 977 9.96 -55.63 60.96
N ALA A 978 9.94 -54.80 59.90
CA ALA A 978 9.31 -55.12 58.62
C ALA A 978 10.06 -56.22 57.84
N ARG A 979 11.38 -56.37 58.03
CA ARG A 979 12.16 -57.47 57.43
C ARG A 979 11.86 -58.80 58.13
N GLU A 980 11.71 -58.79 59.46
CA GLU A 980 11.30 -59.96 60.24
C GLU A 980 9.82 -60.30 60.05
N TRP A 981 8.95 -59.30 59.91
CA TRP A 981 7.52 -59.47 59.61
C TRP A 981 7.30 -60.04 58.20
N GLN A 982 8.11 -59.66 57.20
CA GLN A 982 8.09 -60.32 55.89
C GLN A 982 8.58 -61.76 55.94
N ALA A 983 9.51 -62.11 56.85
CA ALA A 983 9.91 -63.50 57.09
C ALA A 983 8.80 -64.30 57.79
N ALA A 984 8.09 -63.72 58.76
CA ALA A 984 6.92 -64.32 59.42
C ALA A 984 5.72 -64.47 58.46
N LYS A 985 5.50 -63.50 57.55
CA LYS A 985 4.42 -63.54 56.56
C LYS A 985 4.58 -64.68 55.55
N ARG A 986 5.81 -65.16 55.30
CA ARG A 986 6.09 -66.37 54.50
C ARG A 986 5.77 -67.68 55.26
N ILE A 987 5.81 -67.66 56.59
CA ILE A 987 5.42 -68.81 57.43
C ILE A 987 3.89 -68.95 57.51
N PHE A 988 3.15 -67.84 57.40
CA PHE A 988 1.68 -67.81 57.45
C PHE A 988 0.97 -67.89 56.09
N SER A 989 1.71 -67.97 54.97
CA SER A 989 1.15 -68.03 53.60
C SER A 989 0.99 -69.45 53.04
N LEU A 990 0.68 -70.45 53.87
CA LEU A 990 0.26 -71.78 53.41
C LEU A 990 -1.28 -71.84 53.31
N PRO A 991 -1.85 -72.44 52.24
CA PRO A 991 -3.28 -72.40 52.00
C PRO A 991 -3.97 -73.48 52.84
N PHE A 992 -4.79 -73.07 53.80
CA PHE A 992 -5.81 -73.94 54.38
C PHE A 992 -7.18 -73.25 54.28
N SER A 993 -8.05 -73.91 53.52
CA SER A 993 -9.45 -73.59 53.33
C SER A 993 -10.33 -74.37 54.32
N PHE A 994 -11.51 -73.78 54.61
CA PHE A 994 -12.69 -74.25 55.37
C PHE A 994 -12.91 -73.66 56.78
N PRO A 995 -14.19 -73.51 57.18
CA PRO A 995 -14.71 -72.33 57.85
C PRO A 995 -15.14 -72.65 59.29
N ASP A 996 -15.58 -71.61 59.98
CA ASP A 996 -16.19 -71.60 61.31
C ASP A 996 -15.27 -71.64 62.55
N LEU A 997 -15.52 -70.63 63.39
CA LEU A 997 -15.16 -70.51 64.81
C LEU A 997 -13.67 -70.47 65.17
N ARG A 998 -12.91 -69.45 64.72
CA ARG A 998 -11.54 -69.19 65.26
C ARG A 998 -11.07 -67.73 65.36
N THR A 999 -11.94 -66.72 65.37
CA THR A 999 -11.48 -65.32 65.52
C THR A 999 -11.00 -64.98 66.93
N SER A 1000 -11.62 -65.53 67.99
CA SER A 1000 -11.28 -65.17 69.38
C SER A 1000 -9.96 -65.75 69.89
N ALA A 1001 -9.61 -66.99 69.52
CA ALA A 1001 -8.36 -67.63 69.95
C ALA A 1001 -7.12 -67.07 69.19
N GLN A 1002 -7.27 -66.72 67.90
CA GLN A 1002 -6.21 -66.12 67.11
C GLN A 1002 -5.97 -64.65 67.49
N LEU A 1003 -7.04 -63.89 67.81
CA LEU A 1003 -6.90 -62.54 68.36
C LEU A 1003 -6.30 -62.55 69.77
N ALA A 1004 -6.63 -63.54 70.62
CA ALA A 1004 -6.01 -63.69 71.94
C ALA A 1004 -4.52 -64.05 71.85
N LEU A 1005 -4.13 -64.92 70.92
CA LEU A 1005 -2.73 -65.27 70.68
C LEU A 1005 -1.94 -64.09 70.10
N LEU A 1006 -2.53 -63.34 69.16
CA LEU A 1006 -1.94 -62.12 68.61
C LEU A 1006 -1.78 -61.04 69.68
N ALA A 1007 -2.80 -60.84 70.53
CA ALA A 1007 -2.75 -59.91 71.64
C ALA A 1007 -1.67 -60.31 72.67
N LEU A 1008 -1.51 -61.59 72.99
CA LEU A 1008 -0.45 -62.10 73.87
C LEU A 1008 0.96 -61.90 73.28
N VAL A 1009 1.13 -62.12 71.98
CA VAL A 1009 2.41 -61.89 71.28
C VAL A 1009 2.74 -60.39 71.24
N VAL A 1010 1.76 -59.52 70.98
CA VAL A 1010 1.93 -58.07 71.00
C VAL A 1010 2.22 -57.57 72.43
N LEU A 1011 1.56 -58.11 73.45
CA LEU A 1011 1.79 -57.77 74.85
C LEU A 1011 3.21 -58.19 75.30
N ALA A 1012 3.65 -59.39 74.92
CA ALA A 1012 5.02 -59.87 75.20
C ALA A 1012 6.09 -59.04 74.47
N TRP A 1013 5.80 -58.59 73.25
CA TRP A 1013 6.69 -57.72 72.47
C TRP A 1013 6.79 -56.30 73.07
N ILE A 1014 5.67 -55.72 73.51
CA ILE A 1014 5.64 -54.42 74.19
C ILE A 1014 6.42 -54.47 75.51
N ILE A 1015 6.25 -55.54 76.30
CA ILE A 1015 7.01 -55.76 77.54
C ILE A 1015 8.52 -55.90 77.26
N GLY A 1016 8.90 -56.55 76.15
CA GLY A 1016 10.30 -56.66 75.74
C GLY A 1016 10.96 -55.32 75.37
N ILE A 1017 10.22 -54.43 74.69
CA ILE A 1017 10.72 -53.09 74.30
C ILE A 1017 10.85 -52.17 75.51
N THR A 1018 9.97 -52.29 76.51
CA THR A 1018 10.04 -51.45 77.73
C THR A 1018 11.25 -51.78 78.59
N PHE A 1019 11.77 -53.01 78.55
CA PHE A 1019 13.00 -53.41 79.24
C PHE A 1019 14.29 -52.99 78.50
N GLN A 1020 14.27 -52.81 77.18
CA GLN A 1020 15.45 -52.37 76.42
C GLN A 1020 15.69 -50.84 76.47
N ALA A 1021 14.67 -50.05 76.78
CA ALA A 1021 14.78 -48.58 76.84
C ALA A 1021 15.46 -48.05 78.13
N GLY A 1022 15.81 -48.93 79.08
CA GLY A 1022 16.45 -48.57 80.35
C GLY A 1022 17.97 -48.32 80.29
N ASP A 1023 18.64 -48.73 79.21
CA ASP A 1023 20.13 -48.77 79.15
C ASP A 1023 20.77 -47.73 78.20
N LEU A 1024 20.04 -46.71 77.76
CA LEU A 1024 20.55 -45.70 76.81
C LEU A 1024 20.36 -44.27 77.31
N ILE A 1025 21.03 -43.94 78.42
CA ILE A 1025 21.40 -42.57 78.79
C ILE A 1025 22.88 -42.57 79.16
N ASP A 1026 23.74 -42.38 78.15
CA ASP A 1026 25.10 -41.88 78.34
C ASP A 1026 25.55 -41.22 77.04
N LEU A 1027 25.68 -39.90 77.03
CA LEU A 1027 26.21 -39.14 75.89
C LEU A 1027 27.24 -38.14 76.40
N GLY A 1028 28.50 -38.54 76.22
CA GLY A 1028 29.68 -37.73 76.43
C GLY A 1028 29.97 -36.75 75.29
N GLU A 1029 30.76 -35.76 75.67
CA GLU A 1029 31.32 -34.65 74.89
C GLU A 1029 32.06 -35.08 73.62
N SER A 1030 31.92 -34.31 72.54
CA SER A 1030 33.11 -33.86 71.79
C SER A 1030 32.84 -32.59 70.99
N THR A 1031 33.86 -31.75 71.02
CA THR A 1031 34.10 -30.49 70.32
C THR A 1031 34.18 -30.64 68.80
N ASP A 1032 33.63 -29.67 68.05
CA ASP A 1032 34.38 -28.88 67.06
C ASP A 1032 33.53 -27.76 66.45
N ARG A 1033 34.08 -26.54 66.45
CA ARG A 1033 33.64 -25.36 65.68
C ARG A 1033 34.81 -24.92 64.79
N PRO A 1034 34.57 -24.41 63.57
CA PRO A 1034 35.44 -23.42 62.98
C PRO A 1034 34.89 -22.01 63.22
N ALA A 1035 35.82 -21.07 63.36
CA ALA A 1035 35.62 -19.67 63.67
C ALA A 1035 35.11 -18.85 62.47
N MET A 1036 34.34 -17.80 62.75
CA MET A 1036 34.48 -16.49 62.11
C MET A 1036 34.07 -15.39 63.09
N SER A 1037 34.69 -14.23 62.90
CA SER A 1037 35.11 -13.22 63.86
C SER A 1037 34.06 -12.17 64.29
N ASP A 1038 34.30 -11.64 65.50
CA ASP A 1038 33.86 -10.35 66.05
C ASP A 1038 34.07 -9.18 65.06
N GLY A 1039 33.37 -8.05 65.02
CA GLY A 1039 32.49 -7.22 65.90
C GLY A 1039 32.57 -5.77 65.31
N PRO A 1040 32.15 -4.63 65.96
CA PRO A 1040 31.25 -4.34 67.10
C PRO A 1040 30.01 -3.48 66.66
N LEU A 1041 28.85 -3.55 67.32
CA LEU A 1041 28.34 -2.86 68.54
C LEU A 1041 28.15 -1.32 68.47
N GLU A 1042 27.07 -0.92 69.17
CA GLU A 1042 26.55 0.42 69.53
C GLU A 1042 25.61 1.07 68.49
N GLY A 1043 24.38 1.53 68.80
CA GLY A 1043 23.63 1.65 70.05
C GLY A 1043 22.49 2.69 69.88
N GLY A 1044 21.42 2.56 70.68
CA GLY A 1044 20.37 3.59 70.90
C GLY A 1044 19.16 3.48 69.97
N GLU A 1045 17.97 3.08 70.44
CA GLU A 1045 16.97 3.78 71.28
C GLU A 1045 15.88 4.51 70.47
N GLU A 1046 14.64 4.20 70.86
CA GLU A 1046 13.37 4.97 70.73
C GLU A 1046 12.56 5.01 69.42
N ALA A 1047 11.47 4.21 69.46
CA ALA A 1047 10.06 4.62 69.42
C ALA A 1047 9.34 4.97 68.07
N PRO A 1048 7.98 4.87 68.02
CA PRO A 1048 7.23 4.47 66.82
C PRO A 1048 6.48 5.60 66.09
N SER A 1049 6.19 5.41 64.79
CA SER A 1049 5.09 6.05 64.06
C SER A 1049 4.80 5.24 62.79
N ALA A 1050 3.66 4.57 62.66
CA ALA A 1050 2.47 5.06 61.96
C ALA A 1050 2.74 5.46 60.50
N ILE A 1051 2.53 4.51 59.58
CA ILE A 1051 1.57 4.51 58.45
C ILE A 1051 1.42 3.06 58.01
#